data_AF-A0A6H2BWT4-F1
#
_entry.id   AF-A0A6H2BWT4-F1
#
_cell.length_a   1.000
_cell.length_b   1.000
_cell.length_c   1.000
_cell.angle_alpha   90.00
_cell.angle_beta   90.00
_cell.angle_gamma   90.00
#
_symmetry.space_group_name_H-M   'P 1'
#
loop_
_entity.id
_entity.type
_entity.pdbx_description
1 polymer ?
#
loop_
_entity_poly.entity_id
_entity_poly.type
_entity_poly.pdbx_seq_one_letter_code
_entity_poly.pdbx_strand_id
1 'polypeptide(L)'
;MARYGSNGNDDLSVEGYWTNPWWAPWGVWNWAYDNQLYGLAGNDFLKGAYNADLIDGGDGNDTIWAWQGNDTLYGGNGNDYIDAGQDHDLVYGGSGNDTIYGDRNDWTNRGNGNDTLYGESGNDYIDGGEGNDYIDGGTENDTLIGFWGNDTLLGGSGNDTLDGGDNNDRLFGGDGDDRLVGWHGDDYLEGGSGHDRIEAGDGFDTVYGGSGDDYIDSSGGSDLLYGDAGNDTIIGWWGNDTLHGGDGNDTVDGGEENDIVYGGNGNDRIIGFWGNDLLYGESGNDYLDSGDGDDVIDGDSWNWVSGSARDTIYGGSGNDKIWGGEDNDFIDSGSGNDTVDGESGDDTIWAWQGNDTIYGGDGNDNIDAGQDHDLVYGGSGNDTIYGDRNDWTNRGNGNDSLYGESGNDYIDGGEGNDYIDGGTENDTLIGFWGNDTLLGGSGNDTLDGGDNNDRLFGGDGDDRLIGWHGDDYLEGGSGHDFIDGGIGNDTIRGESGNDTISGGGGNDVIEGGSGNDTFQIRNNGVSHIKDFQTGLDKLELVPEIDNYYKVVFSNYLSPEDQGKFTSTSYGDTSSVWAVNRLNVFDKSLLGKVNGTVQYTDLINVTDIDHTKITYNLLGDGAFNQNAKTILVTHGFTSSPELSTLKVAQAYESKYQDANVISVDWSDGSGSILGDYLRVQGINTYGVGYQIADFLTGLGVNPKTIELAGHSLGAHISSIAANNYQNNTGVSIGTIIGLDAAGPGYNSDTTGRLDASDADRVVGIYTDPGVMGWASPYADLNVYVKKQDGTPLFDHSAVTDIYKDLLLGSKYQPTNDGSRGIFGNEFALDDVYNSFVTGSGDIFRNPIV
;
A
#
# COMPACT_ATOMS: atom_id res chain seq x y z
N MET A 1 21.42 67.93 54.40
CA MET A 1 22.15 69.20 54.12
C MET A 1 23.58 68.91 53.64
N ALA A 2 23.75 68.56 52.36
CA ALA A 2 25.05 68.35 51.74
C ALA A 2 25.79 69.68 51.47
N ARG A 3 27.13 69.62 51.32
CA ARG A 3 27.93 70.76 50.87
C ARG A 3 28.10 70.67 49.35
N TYR A 4 27.79 71.76 48.64
CA TYR A 4 28.22 71.94 47.25
C TYR A 4 29.75 71.81 47.12
N GLY A 5 30.21 70.66 46.62
CA GLY A 5 31.51 70.48 46.00
C GLY A 5 31.43 70.92 44.55
N SER A 6 32.29 71.86 44.14
CA SER A 6 32.28 72.36 42.76
C SER A 6 33.32 71.63 41.92
N ASN A 7 32.98 70.44 41.45
CA ASN A 7 33.51 69.71 40.28
C ASN A 7 32.57 68.51 40.04
N GLY A 8 31.97 68.37 38.86
CA GLY A 8 30.91 67.36 38.60
C GLY A 8 31.45 65.97 38.24
N ASN A 9 32.18 65.33 39.18
CA ASN A 9 32.74 63.98 39.07
C ASN A 9 33.02 63.40 40.48
N ASP A 10 32.18 63.72 41.48
CA ASP A 10 32.42 63.40 42.90
C ASP A 10 31.34 62.41 43.39
N ASP A 11 31.67 61.11 43.47
CA ASP A 11 30.80 60.04 44.00
C ASP A 11 30.20 60.40 45.39
N LEU A 12 28.89 60.25 45.54
CA LEU A 12 28.11 60.58 46.73
C LEU A 12 27.62 59.32 47.46
N SER A 13 27.62 59.34 48.79
CA SER A 13 26.99 58.29 49.61
C SER A 13 26.08 58.92 50.65
N VAL A 14 24.80 58.53 50.67
CA VAL A 14 23.75 59.09 51.54
C VAL A 14 22.99 57.97 52.24
N GLU A 15 22.92 58.02 53.58
CA GLU A 15 22.10 57.12 54.40
C GLU A 15 20.95 57.89 55.09
N GLY A 16 19.71 57.42 54.92
CA GLY A 16 18.59 57.77 55.80
C GLY A 16 18.78 57.22 57.23
N TYR A 17 18.83 58.09 58.25
CA TYR A 17 19.07 57.66 59.64
C TYR A 17 17.81 57.57 60.50
N TRP A 18 17.59 56.37 61.08
CA TRP A 18 16.69 56.17 62.21
C TRP A 18 17.07 57.01 63.44
N THR A 19 16.06 57.51 64.17
CA THR A 19 16.24 57.94 65.57
C THR A 19 15.26 57.22 66.50
N ASN A 20 15.78 56.47 67.48
CA ASN A 20 14.99 55.76 68.48
C ASN A 20 14.46 56.76 69.54
N PRO A 21 13.15 56.81 69.82
CA PRO A 21 12.55 57.87 70.66
C PRO A 21 12.82 57.75 72.18
N TRP A 22 13.59 56.77 72.64
CA TRP A 22 13.82 56.57 74.09
C TRP A 22 15.27 56.87 74.52
N TRP A 23 15.40 58.05 75.15
CA TRP A 23 16.49 58.53 76.04
C TRP A 23 17.43 59.62 75.50
N ALA A 24 16.89 60.82 75.23
CA ALA A 24 17.67 62.07 75.29
C ALA A 24 16.85 63.21 75.96
N PRO A 25 17.39 63.95 76.95
CA PRO A 25 16.66 65.02 77.61
C PRO A 25 16.81 66.37 76.87
N TRP A 26 15.67 66.96 76.51
CA TRP A 26 15.48 68.39 76.21
C TRP A 26 16.32 69.00 75.06
N GLY A 27 15.79 68.92 73.84
CA GLY A 27 15.72 70.13 73.01
C GLY A 27 16.50 70.20 71.70
N VAL A 28 16.26 69.27 70.77
CA VAL A 28 15.99 69.58 69.35
C VAL A 28 14.95 68.58 68.88
N TRP A 29 13.79 69.05 68.40
CA TRP A 29 12.93 68.23 67.54
C TRP A 29 13.44 68.42 66.12
N ASN A 30 14.04 67.38 65.53
CA ASN A 30 14.41 67.40 64.12
C ASN A 30 13.57 66.34 63.41
N TRP A 31 12.44 66.78 62.83
CA TRP A 31 11.76 66.00 61.81
C TRP A 31 12.57 66.18 60.52
N ALA A 32 13.46 65.22 60.24
CA ALA A 32 14.04 65.10 58.91
C ALA A 32 13.06 64.29 58.06
N TYR A 33 12.15 65.00 57.40
CA TYR A 33 11.33 64.48 56.30
C TYR A 33 12.14 64.58 55.00
N ASP A 34 13.36 64.04 54.98
CA ASP A 34 14.17 64.03 53.75
C ASP A 34 13.74 62.80 52.93
N ASN A 35 12.43 62.76 52.59
CA ASN A 35 11.78 61.81 51.68
C ASN A 35 12.17 62.06 50.21
N GLN A 36 13.35 62.62 49.99
CA GLN A 36 13.86 63.11 48.71
C GLN A 36 15.39 63.02 48.73
N LEU A 37 15.93 61.97 48.13
CA LEU A 37 17.36 61.79 47.87
C LEU A 37 17.64 62.12 46.40
N TYR A 38 18.70 62.88 46.15
CA TYR A 38 19.17 63.22 44.82
C TYR A 38 20.69 63.01 44.79
N GLY A 39 21.17 62.18 43.86
CA GLY A 39 22.57 62.08 43.51
C GLY A 39 23.01 63.23 42.61
N LEU A 40 24.17 63.07 41.95
CA LEU A 40 24.85 64.13 41.22
C LEU A 40 25.37 63.64 39.85
N ALA A 41 26.69 63.60 39.70
CA ALA A 41 27.39 63.15 38.51
C ALA A 41 28.66 62.43 38.97
N GLY A 42 28.69 61.11 38.79
CA GLY A 42 29.55 60.17 39.52
C GLY A 42 28.74 58.92 39.90
N ASN A 43 29.39 57.89 40.43
CA ASN A 43 28.71 56.65 40.80
C ASN A 43 28.24 56.74 42.26
N ASP A 44 26.96 57.00 42.47
CA ASP A 44 26.38 57.34 43.76
C ASP A 44 25.78 56.12 44.47
N PHE A 45 25.76 56.15 45.81
CA PHE A 45 25.13 55.14 46.67
C PHE A 45 24.07 55.78 47.55
N LEU A 46 22.81 55.56 47.22
CA LEU A 46 21.65 56.21 47.82
C LEU A 46 20.81 55.18 48.60
N LYS A 47 20.38 55.55 49.81
CA LYS A 47 19.64 54.63 50.67
C LYS A 47 18.46 55.30 51.39
N GLY A 48 17.27 54.79 51.11
CA GLY A 48 15.98 55.20 51.68
C GLY A 48 15.77 54.80 53.14
N ALA A 49 14.55 55.01 53.61
CA ALA A 49 14.13 54.85 54.99
C ALA A 49 13.14 53.68 55.19
N TYR A 50 12.02 53.90 55.88
CA TYR A 50 10.96 52.92 56.09
C TYR A 50 9.60 53.61 55.87
N ASN A 51 9.57 54.48 54.87
CA ASN A 51 8.46 55.32 54.48
C ASN A 51 8.66 55.76 53.03
N ALA A 52 7.56 55.95 52.31
CA ALA A 52 7.51 56.57 50.99
C ALA A 52 8.51 57.74 50.81
N ASP A 53 9.56 57.50 50.03
CA ASP A 53 10.70 58.30 49.68
C ASP A 53 10.72 58.51 48.14
N LEU A 54 11.43 59.54 47.69
CA LEU A 54 11.72 59.80 46.29
C LEU A 54 13.24 59.76 46.14
N ILE A 55 13.78 58.88 45.30
CA ILE A 55 15.22 58.76 45.07
C ILE A 55 15.49 58.95 43.58
N ASP A 56 16.55 59.70 43.25
CA ASP A 56 16.94 60.07 41.89
C ASP A 56 18.48 60.04 41.84
N GLY A 57 19.06 59.12 41.08
CA GLY A 57 20.51 58.90 40.98
C GLY A 57 21.22 60.03 40.23
N GLY A 58 20.93 60.18 38.95
CA GLY A 58 21.39 61.30 38.13
C GLY A 58 22.23 60.87 36.93
N ASP A 59 23.52 61.24 36.91
CA ASP A 59 24.48 60.88 35.85
C ASP A 59 25.59 59.96 36.41
N GLY A 60 25.53 58.65 36.18
CA GLY A 60 26.55 57.71 36.66
C GLY A 60 26.01 56.29 36.77
N ASN A 61 26.84 55.35 37.23
CA ASN A 61 26.38 54.00 37.56
C ASN A 61 26.09 53.93 39.06
N ASP A 62 24.84 54.11 39.42
CA ASP A 62 24.38 54.35 40.78
C ASP A 62 23.91 53.07 41.47
N THR A 63 23.67 53.16 42.77
CA THR A 63 23.16 52.05 43.58
C THR A 63 22.14 52.59 44.58
N ILE A 64 20.87 52.21 44.39
CA ILE A 64 19.71 52.71 45.13
C ILE A 64 19.09 51.55 45.92
N TRP A 65 18.97 51.68 47.25
CA TRP A 65 18.26 50.73 48.13
C TRP A 65 17.17 51.45 48.92
N ALA A 66 15.88 51.27 48.65
CA ALA A 66 14.82 52.14 49.18
C ALA A 66 14.16 51.65 50.49
N TRP A 67 13.94 50.33 50.62
CA TRP A 67 13.66 49.51 51.83
C TRP A 67 12.20 49.18 52.19
N GLN A 68 11.36 50.15 52.56
CA GLN A 68 9.96 49.87 52.94
C GLN A 68 9.05 51.08 52.73
N GLY A 69 7.89 50.81 52.15
CA GLY A 69 6.81 51.76 51.92
C GLY A 69 6.92 52.41 50.55
N ASN A 70 5.77 52.70 49.95
CA ASN A 70 5.63 53.10 48.54
C ASN A 70 6.56 54.24 48.08
N ASP A 71 7.70 53.87 47.53
CA ASP A 71 8.80 54.73 47.10
C ASP A 71 8.65 55.11 45.61
N THR A 72 9.45 56.08 45.16
CA THR A 72 9.56 56.43 43.75
C THR A 72 11.02 56.63 43.40
N LEU A 73 11.55 55.81 42.52
CA LEU A 73 12.98 55.67 42.26
C LEU A 73 13.28 56.00 40.80
N TYR A 74 14.35 56.77 40.58
CA TYR A 74 14.92 57.05 39.28
C TYR A 74 16.41 56.72 39.36
N GLY A 75 16.93 55.86 38.46
CA GLY A 75 18.37 55.66 38.26
C GLY A 75 18.95 56.90 37.59
N GLY A 76 18.77 57.02 36.27
CA GLY A 76 19.07 58.21 35.50
C GLY A 76 19.80 57.89 34.20
N ASN A 77 21.07 58.27 34.11
CA ASN A 77 21.94 57.97 32.96
C ASN A 77 23.16 57.16 33.41
N GLY A 78 23.13 55.84 33.20
CA GLY A 78 24.27 54.94 33.39
C GLY A 78 23.81 53.49 33.50
N ASN A 79 24.56 52.66 34.21
CA ASN A 79 24.15 51.29 34.47
C ASN A 79 23.90 51.16 35.96
N ASP A 80 22.64 51.30 36.36
CA ASP A 80 22.23 51.49 37.75
C ASP A 80 21.81 50.16 38.39
N TYR A 81 21.97 50.08 39.72
CA TYR A 81 21.48 48.96 40.53
C TYR A 81 20.40 49.47 41.47
N ILE A 82 19.18 48.99 41.34
CA ILE A 82 18.03 49.42 42.15
C ILE A 82 17.43 48.22 42.87
N ASP A 83 17.28 48.33 44.19
CA ASP A 83 16.55 47.43 45.09
C ASP A 83 15.46 48.30 45.73
N ALA A 84 14.23 48.14 45.25
CA ALA A 84 13.08 48.93 45.69
C ALA A 84 12.79 48.64 47.16
N GLY A 85 12.67 47.36 47.50
CA GLY A 85 12.58 46.90 48.88
C GLY A 85 11.24 46.24 49.14
N GLN A 86 10.28 46.95 49.76
CA GLN A 86 8.98 46.37 50.09
C GLN A 86 7.83 47.37 50.01
N ASP A 87 6.65 46.85 49.64
CA ASP A 87 5.44 47.61 49.32
C ASP A 87 5.50 48.27 47.93
N HIS A 88 4.34 48.67 47.37
CA HIS A 88 4.23 49.00 45.94
C HIS A 88 5.03 50.26 45.56
N ASP A 89 6.10 50.08 44.81
CA ASP A 89 7.08 51.08 44.43
C ASP A 89 6.95 51.46 42.94
N LEU A 90 7.48 52.63 42.58
CA LEU A 90 7.49 53.12 41.20
C LEU A 90 8.93 53.40 40.78
N VAL A 91 9.49 52.53 39.94
CA VAL A 91 10.92 52.57 39.60
C VAL A 91 11.11 52.90 38.11
N TYR A 92 12.10 53.72 37.83
CA TYR A 92 12.57 53.99 36.47
C TYR A 92 14.09 53.84 36.48
N GLY A 93 14.63 52.87 35.74
CA GLY A 93 16.07 52.75 35.51
C GLY A 93 16.59 53.99 34.79
N GLY A 94 16.09 54.25 33.58
CA GLY A 94 16.48 55.41 32.77
C GLY A 94 17.19 55.01 31.50
N SER A 95 18.47 55.37 31.33
CA SER A 95 19.23 55.01 30.13
C SER A 95 20.61 54.44 30.43
N GLY A 96 20.93 53.35 29.72
CA GLY A 96 22.04 52.44 29.97
C GLY A 96 21.49 51.12 30.52
N ASN A 97 22.36 50.20 30.92
CA ASN A 97 21.94 48.82 31.23
C ASN A 97 21.74 48.64 32.73
N ASP A 98 20.50 48.70 33.18
CA ASP A 98 20.13 48.74 34.59
C ASP A 98 19.84 47.34 35.15
N THR A 99 19.84 47.23 36.48
CA THR A 99 19.44 46.01 37.20
C THR A 99 18.51 46.40 38.33
N ILE A 100 17.26 45.93 38.29
CA ILE A 100 16.18 46.37 39.16
C ILE A 100 15.51 45.18 39.84
N TYR A 101 15.29 45.28 41.15
CA TYR A 101 14.51 44.34 41.97
C TYR A 101 13.34 45.08 42.60
N GLY A 102 12.11 44.60 42.38
CA GLY A 102 10.86 45.07 42.97
C GLY A 102 10.24 44.08 43.98
N ASP A 103 9.19 44.52 44.69
CA ASP A 103 8.36 43.74 45.65
C ASP A 103 6.92 44.28 45.58
N ARG A 104 5.97 43.45 45.13
CA ARG A 104 4.51 43.66 45.22
C ARG A 104 3.91 44.82 44.43
N ASN A 105 3.55 44.51 43.19
CA ASN A 105 2.77 45.35 42.27
C ASN A 105 3.52 46.62 41.85
N ASP A 106 4.79 46.46 41.55
CA ASP A 106 5.69 47.53 41.12
C ASP A 106 5.51 47.87 39.65
N TRP A 107 5.97 49.06 39.27
CA TRP A 107 6.07 49.49 37.87
C TRP A 107 7.48 49.98 37.56
N THR A 108 8.17 49.27 36.67
CA THR A 108 9.51 49.58 36.13
C THR A 108 9.65 48.94 34.74
N ASN A 109 10.34 49.48 33.76
CA ASN A 109 11.10 50.72 33.58
C ASN A 109 10.28 51.68 32.67
N ARG A 110 10.94 52.53 31.86
CA ARG A 110 10.54 53.11 30.54
C ARG A 110 11.80 53.51 29.78
N GLY A 111 12.76 52.59 29.72
CA GLY A 111 14.17 52.87 29.56
C GLY A 111 14.73 52.77 28.15
N ASN A 112 16.05 52.91 28.08
CA ASN A 112 16.86 52.74 26.88
C ASN A 112 18.17 52.01 27.25
N GLY A 113 18.28 50.71 26.99
CA GLY A 113 19.45 49.90 27.34
C GLY A 113 19.09 48.43 27.41
N ASN A 114 20.02 47.57 27.80
CA ASN A 114 19.73 46.14 27.99
C ASN A 114 19.64 45.86 29.48
N ASP A 115 18.42 45.85 30.00
CA ASP A 115 18.11 45.86 31.42
C ASP A 115 17.91 44.45 31.99
N THR A 116 17.85 44.36 33.32
CA THR A 116 17.58 43.09 34.03
C THR A 116 16.66 43.37 35.20
N LEU A 117 15.40 42.96 35.09
CA LEU A 117 14.27 43.35 35.93
C LEU A 117 13.68 42.12 36.64
N TYR A 118 13.46 42.21 37.95
CA TYR A 118 12.88 41.15 38.79
C TYR A 118 11.70 41.69 39.62
N GLY A 119 10.53 41.03 39.59
CA GLY A 119 9.35 41.37 40.42
C GLY A 119 9.28 40.65 41.77
N GLU A 120 9.99 39.52 41.89
CA GLU A 120 10.07 38.60 43.05
C GLU A 120 8.73 37.97 43.51
N SER A 121 7.79 38.76 44.03
CA SER A 121 6.49 38.26 44.50
C SER A 121 5.44 39.38 44.54
N GLY A 122 4.35 39.21 43.81
CA GLY A 122 3.33 40.24 43.69
C GLY A 122 2.42 40.08 42.47
N ASN A 123 1.85 41.19 42.06
CA ASN A 123 1.08 41.26 40.82
C ASN A 123 1.69 42.41 40.03
N ASP A 124 2.89 42.17 39.53
CA ASP A 124 3.85 43.15 39.07
C ASP A 124 3.61 43.56 37.62
N TYR A 125 3.96 44.80 37.29
CA TYR A 125 3.84 45.33 35.92
C TYR A 125 5.23 45.78 35.46
N ILE A 126 5.85 45.01 34.57
CA ILE A 126 7.22 45.23 34.13
C ILE A 126 7.26 45.60 32.63
N ASP A 127 8.08 46.57 32.29
CA ASP A 127 8.11 47.35 31.03
C ASP A 127 9.59 47.59 30.68
N GLY A 128 10.20 46.75 29.84
CA GLY A 128 11.63 46.82 29.49
C GLY A 128 11.98 48.15 28.81
N GLY A 129 11.53 48.29 27.57
CA GLY A 129 11.58 49.55 26.81
C GLY A 129 12.28 49.40 25.46
N GLU A 130 13.29 50.24 25.20
CA GLU A 130 14.14 50.06 24.01
C GLU A 130 15.43 49.32 24.42
N GLY A 131 15.55 48.02 24.09
CA GLY A 131 16.57 47.19 24.72
C GLY A 131 16.76 45.78 24.18
N ASN A 132 17.50 44.96 24.93
CA ASN A 132 17.43 43.50 24.84
C ASN A 132 17.41 43.03 26.30
N ASP A 133 16.22 42.98 26.85
CA ASP A 133 15.98 43.00 28.28
C ASP A 133 15.76 41.59 28.82
N TYR A 134 16.08 41.41 30.10
CA TYR A 134 15.72 40.21 30.86
C TYR A 134 14.69 40.61 31.91
N ILE A 135 13.53 39.97 31.91
CA ILE A 135 12.40 40.27 32.78
C ILE A 135 11.93 38.98 33.44
N ASP A 136 11.76 39.00 34.76
CA ASP A 136 11.43 37.84 35.60
C ASP A 136 10.37 38.29 36.62
N GLY A 137 9.11 37.90 36.41
CA GLY A 137 7.97 38.31 37.24
C GLY A 137 8.09 37.73 38.65
N GLY A 138 7.99 36.41 38.75
CA GLY A 138 8.35 35.64 39.94
C GLY A 138 7.20 34.79 40.45
N THR A 139 6.36 35.34 41.33
CA THR A 139 5.19 34.64 41.86
C THR A 139 3.97 35.55 42.00
N GLU A 140 2.80 34.93 41.87
CA GLU A 140 1.49 35.56 41.74
C GLU A 140 1.32 36.17 40.33
N ASN A 141 0.31 36.99 40.02
CA ASN A 141 -0.10 37.21 38.61
C ASN A 141 0.46 38.50 38.01
N ASP A 142 1.40 38.36 37.08
CA ASP A 142 2.25 39.43 36.57
C ASP A 142 1.86 39.91 35.15
N THR A 143 2.43 41.04 34.74
CA THR A 143 2.28 41.60 33.39
C THR A 143 3.63 42.14 32.92
N LEU A 144 4.25 41.49 31.94
CA LEU A 144 5.61 41.74 31.46
C LEU A 144 5.55 42.20 30.01
N ILE A 145 6.30 43.26 29.67
CA ILE A 145 6.34 43.86 28.33
C ILE A 145 7.80 44.12 27.95
N GLY A 146 8.27 43.59 26.82
CA GLY A 146 9.61 43.85 26.27
C GLY A 146 9.69 45.19 25.55
N PHE A 147 8.80 45.37 24.57
CA PHE A 147 8.71 46.42 23.54
C PHE A 147 9.63 46.26 22.33
N TRP A 148 10.88 46.70 22.40
CA TRP A 148 11.71 46.95 21.20
C TRP A 148 13.12 46.34 21.34
N GLY A 149 13.24 45.08 20.91
CA GLY A 149 14.51 44.41 20.65
C GLY A 149 14.42 42.90 20.81
N ASN A 150 15.44 42.24 21.36
CA ASN A 150 15.38 40.78 21.56
C ASN A 150 15.41 40.50 23.06
N ASP A 151 14.22 40.40 23.62
CA ASP A 151 13.95 40.36 25.04
C ASP A 151 13.78 38.91 25.54
N THR A 152 13.75 38.75 26.85
CA THR A 152 13.54 37.45 27.51
C THR A 152 12.67 37.66 28.73
N LEU A 153 11.42 37.22 28.65
CA LEU A 153 10.37 37.39 29.67
C LEU A 153 10.06 36.03 30.31
N LEU A 154 10.05 35.98 31.64
CA LEU A 154 9.67 34.82 32.43
C LEU A 154 8.54 35.24 33.38
N GLY A 155 7.34 34.66 33.26
CA GLY A 155 6.22 34.88 34.18
C GLY A 155 6.55 34.31 35.56
N GLY A 156 6.55 32.98 35.67
CA GLY A 156 7.02 32.24 36.83
C GLY A 156 5.96 31.30 37.39
N SER A 157 5.12 31.79 38.32
CA SER A 157 3.99 31.02 38.83
C SER A 157 2.83 31.93 39.19
N GLY A 158 1.75 31.83 38.44
CA GLY A 158 0.70 32.85 38.39
C GLY A 158 -0.25 32.59 37.23
N ASN A 159 -1.11 33.55 36.91
CA ASN A 159 -1.71 33.59 35.57
C ASN A 159 -1.25 34.91 34.98
N ASP A 160 -0.18 34.82 34.21
CA ASP A 160 0.67 35.93 33.81
C ASP A 160 0.29 36.45 32.42
N THR A 161 0.86 37.59 32.05
CA THR A 161 0.66 38.19 30.74
C THR A 161 1.96 38.73 30.21
N LEU A 162 2.49 38.10 29.18
CA LEU A 162 3.74 38.45 28.52
C LEU A 162 3.45 39.05 27.14
N ASP A 163 4.18 40.08 26.77
CA ASP A 163 4.09 40.82 25.50
C ASP A 163 5.54 41.12 25.07
N GLY A 164 6.05 40.41 24.06
CA GLY A 164 7.41 40.58 23.55
C GLY A 164 7.56 41.93 22.88
N GLY A 165 7.09 42.02 21.63
CA GLY A 165 7.01 43.26 20.88
C GLY A 165 7.62 43.12 19.48
N ASP A 166 8.42 44.12 19.08
CA ASP A 166 9.12 44.04 17.81
C ASP A 166 10.50 43.37 18.00
N ASN A 167 10.90 42.53 17.04
CA ASN A 167 12.08 41.65 16.92
C ASN A 167 12.01 40.34 17.75
N ASN A 168 13.04 39.49 17.63
CA ASN A 168 12.98 38.08 18.06
C ASN A 168 13.11 37.88 19.57
N ASP A 169 12.02 37.50 20.23
CA ASP A 169 11.89 37.43 21.68
C ASP A 169 11.87 36.00 22.24
N ARG A 170 11.90 35.89 23.58
CA ARG A 170 11.78 34.63 24.32
C ARG A 170 10.82 34.78 25.49
N LEU A 171 9.63 34.21 25.38
CA LEU A 171 8.58 34.27 26.39
C LEU A 171 8.41 32.89 27.04
N PHE A 172 8.35 32.87 28.37
CA PHE A 172 8.07 31.68 29.18
C PHE A 172 6.98 32.02 30.19
N GLY A 173 5.82 31.35 30.12
CA GLY A 173 4.74 31.51 31.10
C GLY A 173 5.14 30.94 32.46
N GLY A 174 4.98 29.64 32.64
CA GLY A 174 5.42 28.88 33.82
C GLY A 174 4.33 28.00 34.42
N ASP A 175 4.04 28.20 35.71
CA ASP A 175 2.97 27.49 36.44
C ASP A 175 1.67 28.33 36.50
N GLY A 176 0.75 28.15 35.55
CA GLY A 176 -0.67 28.57 35.61
C GLY A 176 -1.25 28.92 34.24
N ASP A 177 -2.46 29.48 34.15
CA ASP A 177 -3.11 29.76 32.85
C ASP A 177 -2.69 31.15 32.31
N ASP A 178 -1.69 31.18 31.43
CA ASP A 178 -0.93 32.36 31.01
C ASP A 178 -1.38 32.92 29.65
N ARG A 179 -0.95 34.16 29.35
CA ARG A 179 -1.16 34.79 28.03
C ARG A 179 0.14 35.35 27.47
N LEU A 180 0.63 34.78 26.37
CA LEU A 180 1.87 35.19 25.70
C LEU A 180 1.55 35.83 24.33
N VAL A 181 2.27 36.89 23.96
CA VAL A 181 2.21 37.50 22.62
C VAL A 181 3.61 37.84 22.11
N GLY A 182 3.98 37.38 20.91
CA GLY A 182 5.24 37.74 20.24
C GLY A 182 5.15 39.10 19.53
N TRP A 183 4.30 39.17 18.50
CA TRP A 183 4.01 40.27 17.54
C TRP A 183 4.77 40.24 16.21
N HIS A 184 6.03 40.66 16.14
CA HIS A 184 6.81 40.61 14.87
C HIS A 184 8.26 40.19 15.13
N GLY A 185 8.63 38.97 14.80
CA GLY A 185 9.94 38.42 15.14
C GLY A 185 10.20 37.06 14.49
N ASP A 186 11.27 36.38 14.89
CA ASP A 186 11.30 34.91 14.80
C ASP A 186 11.36 34.44 16.27
N ASP A 187 10.21 34.29 16.89
CA ASP A 187 10.02 34.26 18.35
C ASP A 187 10.07 32.84 18.95
N TYR A 188 10.34 32.76 20.25
CA TYR A 188 10.24 31.54 21.03
C TYR A 188 9.25 31.72 22.18
N LEU A 189 8.16 30.95 22.20
CA LEU A 189 7.09 31.03 23.19
C LEU A 189 6.88 29.65 23.84
N GLU A 190 6.82 29.61 25.17
CA GLU A 190 6.61 28.38 25.97
C GLU A 190 5.59 28.70 27.07
N GLY A 191 4.38 28.14 26.99
CA GLY A 191 3.30 28.34 27.98
C GLY A 191 3.68 27.73 29.33
N GLY A 192 3.62 26.41 29.43
CA GLY A 192 4.20 25.61 30.51
C GLY A 192 3.21 24.65 31.18
N SER A 193 2.40 25.14 32.11
CA SER A 193 1.55 24.31 32.97
C SER A 193 0.27 25.02 33.39
N GLY A 194 -0.69 25.08 32.47
CA GLY A 194 -2.02 25.63 32.67
C GLY A 194 -2.86 25.53 31.41
N HIS A 195 -3.87 26.37 31.27
CA HIS A 195 -4.63 26.52 30.02
C HIS A 195 -4.20 27.81 29.30
N ASP A 196 -3.11 27.71 28.56
CA ASP A 196 -2.37 28.85 28.05
C ASP A 196 -2.96 29.42 26.76
N ARG A 197 -2.73 30.71 26.55
CA ARG A 197 -3.13 31.41 25.31
C ARG A 197 -1.95 32.12 24.68
N ILE A 198 -1.50 31.59 23.56
CA ILE A 198 -0.31 32.05 22.85
C ILE A 198 -0.71 32.64 21.49
N GLU A 199 -0.29 33.88 21.23
CA GLU A 199 -0.37 34.55 19.92
C GLU A 199 1.07 34.80 19.44
N ALA A 200 1.54 34.08 18.41
CA ALA A 200 2.95 34.20 17.98
C ALA A 200 3.17 35.52 17.22
N GLY A 201 2.77 35.64 15.95
CA GLY A 201 2.73 36.94 15.26
C GLY A 201 3.00 36.88 13.75
N ASP A 202 3.71 37.88 13.23
CA ASP A 202 4.32 37.81 11.91
C ASP A 202 5.77 37.29 12.08
N GLY A 203 6.12 36.07 11.62
CA GLY A 203 7.44 35.52 11.94
C GLY A 203 7.97 34.24 11.29
N PHE A 204 8.90 33.60 11.99
CA PHE A 204 9.21 32.16 11.92
C PHE A 204 9.27 31.72 13.38
N ASP A 205 8.12 31.34 13.91
CA ASP A 205 7.98 31.21 15.36
C ASP A 205 8.14 29.77 15.82
N THR A 206 8.53 29.59 17.08
CA THR A 206 8.57 28.28 17.73
C THR A 206 7.75 28.35 19.02
N VAL A 207 6.66 27.60 19.06
CA VAL A 207 5.68 27.63 20.15
C VAL A 207 5.54 26.26 20.79
N TYR A 208 5.53 26.24 22.13
CA TYR A 208 5.12 25.10 22.95
C TYR A 208 3.98 25.54 23.88
N GLY A 209 2.84 24.85 23.84
CA GLY A 209 1.76 24.98 24.83
C GLY A 209 2.23 24.46 26.18
N GLY A 210 2.27 23.14 26.33
CA GLY A 210 3.01 22.47 27.39
C GLY A 210 2.18 21.41 28.11
N SER A 211 1.33 21.81 29.06
CA SER A 211 0.42 20.86 29.71
C SER A 211 -0.85 21.49 30.27
N GLY A 212 -1.97 21.01 29.74
CA GLY A 212 -3.32 21.55 29.90
C GLY A 212 -3.91 21.84 28.52
N ASP A 213 -5.20 22.14 28.45
CA ASP A 213 -5.88 22.39 27.16
C ASP A 213 -5.55 23.83 26.68
N ASP A 214 -4.66 23.96 25.69
CA ASP A 214 -4.04 25.22 25.26
C ASP A 214 -4.63 25.80 23.96
N TYR A 215 -4.42 27.11 23.73
CA TYR A 215 -4.77 27.81 22.48
C TYR A 215 -3.54 28.50 21.88
N ILE A 216 -3.17 28.08 20.67
CA ILE A 216 -2.02 28.58 19.90
C ILE A 216 -2.52 29.15 18.56
N ASP A 217 -2.09 30.37 18.24
CA ASP A 217 -2.46 31.11 17.03
C ASP A 217 -1.20 31.80 16.49
N SER A 218 -0.59 31.26 15.44
CA SER A 218 0.71 31.76 14.95
C SER A 218 0.62 32.86 13.90
N SER A 219 -0.59 33.14 13.39
CA SER A 219 -0.95 34.26 12.50
C SER A 219 -0.30 34.33 11.11
N GLY A 220 1.03 34.25 10.97
CA GLY A 220 1.65 34.29 9.65
C GLY A 220 3.17 34.16 9.65
N GLY A 221 3.66 33.04 9.12
CA GLY A 221 5.08 32.72 9.17
C GLY A 221 5.47 31.50 8.35
N SER A 222 6.09 30.54 9.01
CA SER A 222 6.40 29.20 8.49
C SER A 222 6.74 28.32 9.69
N ASP A 223 5.80 28.22 10.62
CA ASP A 223 6.06 28.13 12.06
C ASP A 223 6.20 26.70 12.56
N LEU A 224 6.68 26.54 13.80
CA LEU A 224 6.82 25.25 14.47
C LEU A 224 6.02 25.24 15.78
N LEU A 225 4.89 24.55 15.79
CA LEU A 225 3.89 24.61 16.86
C LEU A 225 3.71 23.24 17.52
N TYR A 226 3.71 23.21 18.85
CA TYR A 226 3.45 22.04 19.68
C TYR A 226 2.37 22.37 20.72
N GLY A 227 1.27 21.60 20.77
CA GLY A 227 0.33 21.63 21.92
C GLY A 227 0.92 20.94 23.16
N ASP A 228 1.63 19.83 22.91
CA ASP A 228 2.27 18.92 23.86
C ASP A 228 1.30 17.99 24.61
N ALA A 229 0.52 18.45 25.60
CA ALA A 229 -0.28 17.54 26.45
C ALA A 229 -1.57 18.16 26.99
N GLY A 230 -2.64 18.07 26.20
CA GLY A 230 -3.89 18.78 26.47
C GLY A 230 -5.08 18.27 25.66
N ASN A 231 -5.95 19.19 25.25
CA ASN A 231 -6.96 19.00 24.21
C ASN A 231 -6.93 20.32 23.44
N ASP A 232 -5.90 20.45 22.62
CA ASP A 232 -5.33 21.73 22.25
C ASP A 232 -6.00 22.29 21.00
N THR A 233 -5.88 23.60 20.80
CA THR A 233 -6.35 24.28 19.58
C THR A 233 -5.20 25.04 18.97
N ILE A 234 -4.75 24.62 17.79
CA ILE A 234 -3.57 25.16 17.10
C ILE A 234 -4.00 25.65 15.72
N ILE A 235 -3.60 26.88 15.36
CA ILE A 235 -3.93 27.52 14.08
C ILE A 235 -2.67 28.17 13.47
N GLY A 236 -2.20 27.67 12.32
CA GLY A 236 -1.01 28.16 11.60
C GLY A 236 -1.29 29.41 10.73
N TRP A 237 -2.46 29.42 10.09
CA TRP A 237 -2.97 30.46 9.19
C TRP A 237 -2.29 30.60 7.84
N TRP A 238 -1.08 31.15 7.78
CA TRP A 238 -0.42 31.58 6.54
C TRP A 238 1.05 31.18 6.62
N GLY A 239 1.45 30.11 5.96
CA GLY A 239 2.81 29.61 6.10
C GLY A 239 3.09 28.29 5.40
N ASN A 240 4.27 27.74 5.67
CA ASN A 240 4.49 26.30 5.40
C ASN A 240 4.92 25.78 6.76
N ASP A 241 3.92 25.45 7.55
CA ASP A 241 3.99 25.30 8.98
C ASP A 241 4.23 23.84 9.34
N THR A 242 4.62 23.59 10.59
CA THR A 242 4.74 22.25 11.14
C THR A 242 4.06 22.23 12.50
N LEU A 243 2.89 21.58 12.54
CA LEU A 243 1.98 21.56 13.68
C LEU A 243 1.95 20.16 14.29
N HIS A 244 2.04 20.10 15.62
CA HIS A 244 1.90 18.88 16.41
C HIS A 244 0.85 19.12 17.50
N GLY A 245 -0.21 18.32 17.54
CA GLY A 245 -1.16 18.29 18.67
C GLY A 245 -0.46 17.78 19.93
N GLY A 246 -0.38 16.47 20.09
CA GLY A 246 0.38 15.83 21.16
C GLY A 246 -0.40 14.72 21.88
N ASP A 247 -0.43 14.75 23.21
CA ASP A 247 -1.20 13.84 24.05
C ASP A 247 -2.61 14.43 24.34
N GLY A 248 -3.59 14.26 23.44
CA GLY A 248 -4.86 14.96 23.58
C GLY A 248 -6.04 14.51 22.72
N ASN A 249 -7.04 15.37 22.55
CA ASN A 249 -8.06 15.25 21.49
C ASN A 249 -8.11 16.63 20.85
N ASP A 250 -7.18 16.85 19.94
CA ASP A 250 -6.72 18.16 19.54
C ASP A 250 -7.52 18.67 18.34
N THR A 251 -7.46 19.97 18.10
CA THR A 251 -8.00 20.60 16.91
C THR A 251 -6.89 21.42 16.27
N VAL A 252 -6.39 20.92 15.14
CA VAL A 252 -5.24 21.48 14.44
C VAL A 252 -5.67 21.96 13.05
N ASP A 253 -5.33 23.19 12.74
CA ASP A 253 -5.73 23.95 11.55
C ASP A 253 -4.45 24.49 10.91
N GLY A 254 -4.05 23.93 9.76
CA GLY A 254 -2.87 24.37 9.00
C GLY A 254 -3.09 25.77 8.45
N GLY A 255 -3.78 25.87 7.31
CA GLY A 255 -4.33 27.12 6.81
C GLY A 255 -4.15 27.33 5.30
N GLU A 256 -3.48 28.41 4.93
CA GLU A 256 -3.06 28.65 3.55
C GLU A 256 -1.60 28.25 3.38
N GLU A 257 -1.29 27.64 2.24
CA GLU A 257 0.00 27.18 1.74
C GLU A 257 0.31 25.69 2.05
N ASN A 258 1.52 25.21 2.38
CA ASN A 258 1.77 23.74 2.36
C ASN A 258 2.30 23.26 3.71
N ASP A 259 1.41 22.65 4.49
CA ASP A 259 1.64 22.37 5.90
C ASP A 259 1.97 20.91 6.18
N ILE A 260 2.57 20.68 7.34
CA ILE A 260 2.78 19.34 7.90
C ILE A 260 2.09 19.28 9.26
N VAL A 261 1.07 18.43 9.38
CA VAL A 261 0.28 18.30 10.61
C VAL A 261 0.38 16.89 11.16
N TYR A 262 0.60 16.79 12.47
CA TYR A 262 0.54 15.56 13.25
C TYR A 262 -0.52 15.75 14.36
N GLY A 263 -1.50 14.86 14.44
CA GLY A 263 -2.46 14.79 15.55
C GLY A 263 -1.74 14.35 16.83
N GLY A 264 -1.53 13.03 16.97
CA GLY A 264 -0.77 12.44 18.06
C GLY A 264 -1.51 11.31 18.76
N ASN A 265 -1.68 11.40 20.07
CA ASN A 265 -2.35 10.38 20.89
C ASN A 265 -3.75 10.82 21.34
N GLY A 266 -4.75 10.63 20.49
CA GLY A 266 -6.15 10.55 20.86
C GLY A 266 -7.07 10.75 19.67
N ASN A 267 -8.25 11.37 19.86
CA ASN A 267 -9.22 11.52 18.78
C ASN A 267 -9.16 12.94 18.22
N ASP A 268 -8.28 13.15 17.25
CA ASP A 268 -7.89 14.46 16.79
C ASP A 268 -8.75 14.96 15.61
N ARG A 269 -8.74 16.27 15.41
CA ARG A 269 -9.41 16.93 14.29
C ARG A 269 -8.43 17.83 13.55
N ILE A 270 -8.01 17.38 12.38
CA ILE A 270 -7.02 18.00 11.53
C ILE A 270 -7.69 18.62 10.30
N ILE A 271 -7.27 19.83 9.93
CA ILE A 271 -7.73 20.55 8.73
C ILE A 271 -6.51 21.13 8.00
N GLY A 272 -6.34 20.85 6.71
CA GLY A 272 -5.28 21.44 5.87
C GLY A 272 -5.68 22.82 5.31
N PHE A 273 -6.88 22.89 4.74
CA PHE A 273 -7.47 23.98 3.95
C PHE A 273 -6.96 24.15 2.51
N TRP A 274 -5.83 24.84 2.27
CA TRP A 274 -5.46 25.35 0.94
C TRP A 274 -3.96 25.23 0.60
N GLY A 275 -3.61 24.15 -0.09
CA GLY A 275 -2.31 23.90 -0.70
C GLY A 275 -1.97 22.43 -0.58
N ASN A 276 -0.73 22.03 -0.80
CA ASN A 276 -0.37 20.61 -0.90
C ASN A 276 0.09 20.07 0.46
N ASP A 277 -0.85 19.61 1.27
CA ASP A 277 -0.65 19.33 2.69
C ASP A 277 -0.18 17.89 2.98
N LEU A 278 0.38 17.71 4.16
CA LEU A 278 0.85 16.43 4.69
C LEU A 278 0.28 16.19 6.08
N LEU A 279 -0.75 15.35 6.19
CA LEU A 279 -1.52 15.13 7.42
C LEU A 279 -1.33 13.71 7.98
N TYR A 280 -1.14 13.62 9.30
CA TYR A 280 -1.05 12.38 10.07
C TYR A 280 -2.00 12.41 11.28
N GLY A 281 -2.88 11.42 11.45
CA GLY A 281 -3.67 11.27 12.69
C GLY A 281 -2.82 10.69 13.85
N GLU A 282 -1.99 9.70 13.53
CA GLU A 282 -1.11 8.90 14.39
C GLU A 282 -1.78 7.85 15.30
N SER A 283 -2.66 8.22 16.24
CA SER A 283 -3.12 7.26 17.27
C SER A 283 -4.43 7.62 17.97
N GLY A 284 -5.53 7.49 17.23
CA GLY A 284 -6.83 7.23 17.84
C GLY A 284 -7.96 7.06 16.85
N ASN A 285 -8.84 8.03 16.73
CA ASN A 285 -10.07 7.89 15.95
C ASN A 285 -10.37 9.27 15.39
N ASP A 286 -9.75 9.55 14.27
CA ASP A 286 -9.37 10.90 13.85
C ASP A 286 -10.25 11.41 12.72
N TYR A 287 -10.34 12.72 12.62
CA TYR A 287 -11.01 13.43 11.53
C TYR A 287 -9.96 14.22 10.77
N LEU A 288 -9.74 13.89 9.49
CA LEU A 288 -8.77 14.55 8.62
C LEU A 288 -9.50 15.14 7.41
N ASP A 289 -9.20 16.39 7.05
CA ASP A 289 -9.89 17.15 6.00
C ASP A 289 -8.86 18.09 5.34
N SER A 290 -8.19 17.63 4.27
CA SER A 290 -7.05 18.35 3.68
C SER A 290 -7.49 19.56 2.86
N GLY A 291 -8.45 19.43 1.93
CA GLY A 291 -9.17 20.57 1.37
C GLY A 291 -8.96 20.78 -0.14
N ASP A 292 -8.28 21.85 -0.55
CA ASP A 292 -7.93 22.08 -1.98
C ASP A 292 -6.39 21.98 -2.17
N GLY A 293 -5.90 20.88 -2.73
CA GLY A 293 -4.46 20.55 -2.80
C GLY A 293 -4.16 19.29 -3.62
N ASP A 294 -2.90 18.99 -3.96
CA ASP A 294 -2.53 17.58 -4.25
C ASP A 294 -1.90 17.02 -2.97
N ASP A 295 -2.72 16.39 -2.13
CA ASP A 295 -2.45 16.17 -0.70
C ASP A 295 -1.91 14.77 -0.40
N VAL A 296 -1.41 14.62 0.83
CA VAL A 296 -0.89 13.36 1.36
C VAL A 296 -1.41 13.16 2.78
N ILE A 297 -2.26 12.15 2.95
CA ILE A 297 -2.99 11.86 4.19
C ILE A 297 -2.70 10.41 4.61
N ASP A 298 -2.45 10.22 5.90
CA ASP A 298 -2.16 8.94 6.55
C ASP A 298 -2.93 8.96 7.89
N GLY A 299 -3.94 8.10 8.07
CA GLY A 299 -4.70 8.06 9.33
C GLY A 299 -3.82 7.70 10.52
N ASP A 300 -2.91 6.74 10.31
CA ASP A 300 -1.91 6.32 11.27
C ASP A 300 -0.61 7.16 11.17
N SER A 301 0.56 6.51 11.07
CA SER A 301 1.89 7.12 11.18
C SER A 301 2.83 6.55 10.13
N TRP A 302 3.51 7.46 9.41
CA TRP A 302 4.41 7.25 8.27
C TRP A 302 5.48 6.14 8.41
N ASN A 303 5.75 5.70 9.63
CA ASN A 303 6.78 4.71 9.95
C ASN A 303 6.25 3.28 10.12
N TRP A 304 5.03 2.97 9.64
CA TRP A 304 4.41 1.64 9.71
C TRP A 304 4.39 1.12 11.16
N VAL A 305 4.09 2.03 12.08
CA VAL A 305 3.69 1.68 13.44
C VAL A 305 2.18 1.85 13.44
N SER A 306 1.47 0.76 13.17
CA SER A 306 0.02 0.79 13.14
C SER A 306 -0.52 1.29 14.48
N GLY A 307 -1.34 2.33 14.40
CA GLY A 307 -2.45 2.48 15.33
C GLY A 307 -3.45 1.36 15.06
N SER A 308 -4.58 1.41 15.73
CA SER A 308 -5.72 0.56 15.39
C SER A 308 -6.92 1.46 15.62
N ALA A 309 -7.27 2.15 14.54
CA ALA A 309 -7.96 3.42 14.51
C ALA A 309 -9.24 3.30 13.68
N ARG A 310 -10.14 4.28 13.72
CA ARG A 310 -11.29 4.28 12.78
C ARG A 310 -11.55 5.70 12.41
N ASP A 311 -10.98 6.06 11.29
CA ASP A 311 -10.75 7.43 10.92
C ASP A 311 -11.78 7.86 9.90
N THR A 312 -11.89 9.18 9.76
CA THR A 312 -12.82 9.82 8.85
C THR A 312 -12.00 10.82 8.03
N ILE A 313 -11.63 10.40 6.84
CA ILE A 313 -10.70 11.12 5.97
C ILE A 313 -11.44 11.76 4.80
N TYR A 314 -11.16 13.04 4.56
CA TYR A 314 -11.61 13.81 3.40
C TYR A 314 -10.39 14.38 2.65
N GLY A 315 -10.19 13.98 1.38
CA GLY A 315 -9.14 14.53 0.50
C GLY A 315 -9.55 15.89 -0.10
N GLY A 316 -10.78 15.98 -0.61
CA GLY A 316 -11.37 17.25 -1.02
C GLY A 316 -11.21 17.54 -2.51
N SER A 317 -10.18 18.28 -2.95
CA SER A 317 -9.94 18.51 -4.38
C SER A 317 -8.48 18.67 -4.81
N GLY A 318 -7.97 17.61 -5.43
CA GLY A 318 -6.83 17.61 -6.34
C GLY A 318 -6.42 16.20 -6.74
N ASN A 319 -5.18 15.77 -6.52
CA ASN A 319 -4.74 14.43 -6.91
C ASN A 319 -4.08 13.76 -5.70
N ASP A 320 -4.93 13.26 -4.82
CA ASP A 320 -4.57 13.04 -3.42
C ASP A 320 -4.01 11.65 -3.19
N LYS A 321 -3.31 11.47 -2.06
CA LYS A 321 -2.84 10.16 -1.59
C LYS A 321 -3.32 9.92 -0.20
N ILE A 322 -4.06 8.84 -0.02
CA ILE A 322 -4.74 8.54 1.24
C ILE A 322 -4.40 7.11 1.64
N TRP A 323 -3.91 6.97 2.87
CA TRP A 323 -3.83 5.70 3.59
C TRP A 323 -4.82 5.75 4.76
N GLY A 324 -5.68 4.73 4.86
CA GLY A 324 -6.60 4.53 6.00
C GLY A 324 -5.82 4.15 7.25
N GLY A 325 -5.54 2.86 7.42
CA GLY A 325 -4.74 2.32 8.52
C GLY A 325 -5.09 0.87 8.89
N GLU A 326 -4.95 0.51 10.16
CA GLU A 326 -5.63 -0.67 10.71
C GLU A 326 -7.00 -0.30 11.32
N ASP A 327 -7.98 -1.23 11.24
CA ASP A 327 -9.40 -1.13 11.65
C ASP A 327 -10.30 -0.42 10.59
N ASN A 328 -11.61 -0.30 10.85
CA ASN A 328 -12.62 0.07 9.83
C ASN A 328 -12.73 1.59 9.57
N ASP A 329 -12.26 2.06 8.42
CA ASP A 329 -12.19 3.48 8.06
C ASP A 329 -13.31 3.98 7.15
N PHE A 330 -13.48 5.31 7.14
CA PHE A 330 -14.28 6.04 6.17
C PHE A 330 -13.39 7.02 5.39
N ILE A 331 -13.32 6.85 4.08
CA ILE A 331 -12.51 7.67 3.18
C ILE A 331 -13.41 8.28 2.09
N ASP A 332 -13.37 9.59 1.95
CA ASP A 332 -14.00 10.36 0.88
C ASP A 332 -12.88 11.16 0.19
N SER A 333 -12.31 10.63 -0.90
CA SER A 333 -11.13 11.26 -1.53
C SER A 333 -11.46 12.60 -2.19
N GLY A 334 -12.73 12.83 -2.52
CA GLY A 334 -13.20 14.11 -3.04
C GLY A 334 -13.21 14.17 -4.56
N SER A 335 -12.28 14.87 -5.21
CA SER A 335 -12.24 14.90 -6.67
C SER A 335 -10.88 15.22 -7.28
N GLY A 336 -10.36 14.28 -8.06
CA GLY A 336 -9.49 14.59 -9.20
C GLY A 336 -8.82 13.40 -9.87
N ASN A 337 -7.72 12.87 -9.34
CA ASN A 337 -7.14 11.56 -9.77
C ASN A 337 -6.37 10.96 -8.60
N ASP A 338 -7.10 10.35 -7.69
CA ASP A 338 -6.64 10.06 -6.34
C ASP A 338 -5.99 8.67 -6.26
N THR A 339 -5.20 8.45 -5.22
CA THR A 339 -4.67 7.13 -4.88
C THR A 339 -5.03 6.81 -3.43
N VAL A 340 -5.94 5.86 -3.25
CA VAL A 340 -6.47 5.47 -1.94
C VAL A 340 -6.06 4.04 -1.62
N ASP A 341 -5.63 3.80 -0.39
CA ASP A 341 -5.31 2.48 0.16
C ASP A 341 -5.98 2.37 1.54
N GLY A 342 -7.00 1.53 1.71
CA GLY A 342 -7.64 1.30 3.01
C GLY A 342 -6.78 0.49 3.98
N GLU A 343 -5.75 -0.20 3.47
CA GLU A 343 -4.85 -1.11 4.17
C GLU A 343 -5.54 -2.32 4.85
N SER A 344 -6.17 -2.18 6.02
CA SER A 344 -6.81 -3.33 6.70
C SER A 344 -7.96 -2.99 7.65
N GLY A 345 -9.17 -3.01 7.11
CA GLY A 345 -10.42 -2.90 7.85
C GLY A 345 -11.58 -3.61 7.16
N ASP A 346 -12.82 -3.31 7.54
CA ASP A 346 -13.92 -3.42 6.55
C ASP A 346 -14.29 -1.98 6.22
N ASP A 347 -13.73 -1.46 5.13
CA ASP A 347 -13.60 -0.02 4.90
C ASP A 347 -14.71 0.54 4.01
N THR A 348 -14.87 1.86 4.01
CA THR A 348 -15.84 2.56 3.16
C THR A 348 -15.16 3.67 2.39
N ILE A 349 -15.02 3.52 1.07
CA ILE A 349 -14.27 4.43 0.20
C ILE A 349 -15.19 5.04 -0.86
N TRP A 350 -15.21 6.37 -0.99
CA TRP A 350 -15.91 7.13 -2.03
C TRP A 350 -14.93 8.05 -2.79
N ALA A 351 -14.77 7.88 -4.10
CA ALA A 351 -13.82 8.67 -4.92
C ALA A 351 -14.45 9.66 -5.92
N TRP A 352 -15.75 9.55 -6.17
CA TRP A 352 -16.64 10.50 -6.89
C TRP A 352 -16.36 10.85 -8.36
N GLN A 353 -15.18 11.36 -8.72
CA GLN A 353 -14.96 12.09 -9.98
C GLN A 353 -13.47 12.19 -10.33
N GLY A 354 -12.96 11.18 -11.03
CA GLY A 354 -11.54 11.11 -11.32
C GLY A 354 -11.13 10.01 -12.30
N ASN A 355 -9.86 9.63 -12.23
CA ASN A 355 -9.36 8.40 -12.85
C ASN A 355 -8.55 7.74 -11.74
N ASP A 356 -9.27 7.27 -10.75
CA ASP A 356 -8.79 7.05 -9.41
C ASP A 356 -8.16 5.66 -9.30
N THR A 357 -7.25 5.49 -8.34
CA THR A 357 -6.61 4.20 -8.06
C THR A 357 -6.87 3.81 -6.62
N ILE A 358 -7.74 2.82 -6.41
CA ILE A 358 -8.23 2.42 -5.10
C ILE A 358 -7.75 1.01 -4.78
N TYR A 359 -7.24 0.82 -3.57
CA TYR A 359 -7.03 -0.48 -2.93
C TYR A 359 -7.92 -0.49 -1.67
N GLY A 360 -8.78 -1.49 -1.52
CA GLY A 360 -9.56 -1.72 -0.30
C GLY A 360 -8.61 -2.20 0.80
N GLY A 361 -8.11 -3.42 0.65
CA GLY A 361 -7.07 -3.98 1.53
C GLY A 361 -7.43 -5.37 2.05
N ASP A 362 -7.23 -5.57 3.35
CA ASP A 362 -7.54 -6.82 4.07
C ASP A 362 -8.85 -6.72 4.88
N GLY A 363 -10.01 -6.79 4.22
CA GLY A 363 -11.28 -7.17 4.85
C GLY A 363 -12.50 -7.08 3.93
N ASN A 364 -13.68 -6.63 4.40
CA ASN A 364 -14.93 -6.70 3.62
C ASN A 364 -15.37 -5.30 3.14
N ASP A 365 -14.72 -4.79 2.11
CA ASP A 365 -14.75 -3.36 1.82
C ASP A 365 -15.98 -2.93 1.03
N ASN A 366 -16.38 -1.67 1.17
CA ASN A 366 -17.49 -1.05 0.44
C ASN A 366 -16.98 0.17 -0.34
N ILE A 367 -16.70 -0.02 -1.62
CA ILE A 367 -16.06 0.97 -2.49
C ILE A 367 -17.08 1.51 -3.52
N ASP A 368 -17.15 2.83 -3.64
CA ASP A 368 -17.84 3.55 -4.72
C ASP A 368 -16.77 4.39 -5.46
N ALA A 369 -16.34 3.89 -6.63
CA ALA A 369 -15.31 4.54 -7.43
C ALA A 369 -15.78 5.89 -7.99
N GLY A 370 -17.10 6.06 -8.19
CA GLY A 370 -17.69 7.32 -8.58
C GLY A 370 -17.90 7.48 -10.08
N GLN A 371 -17.03 8.21 -10.77
CA GLN A 371 -17.19 8.56 -12.18
C GLN A 371 -15.85 8.69 -12.92
N ASP A 372 -15.89 8.21 -14.16
CA ASP A 372 -14.98 8.40 -15.29
C ASP A 372 -14.13 7.19 -15.74
N HIS A 373 -13.02 6.80 -15.10
CA HIS A 373 -12.23 5.62 -15.51
C HIS A 373 -11.28 5.15 -14.40
N ASP A 374 -11.75 4.25 -13.54
CA ASP A 374 -11.12 3.94 -12.27
C ASP A 374 -10.44 2.55 -12.27
N LEU A 375 -9.41 2.43 -11.42
CA LEU A 375 -8.65 1.21 -11.20
C LEU A 375 -8.80 0.79 -9.75
N VAL A 376 -9.63 -0.23 -9.51
CA VAL A 376 -10.05 -0.58 -8.15
C VAL A 376 -9.72 -2.04 -7.84
N TYR A 377 -9.02 -2.25 -6.73
CA TYR A 377 -8.73 -3.55 -6.15
C TYR A 377 -9.47 -3.63 -4.82
N GLY A 378 -10.29 -4.66 -4.61
CA GLY A 378 -10.89 -4.92 -3.29
C GLY A 378 -9.80 -5.42 -2.35
N GLY A 379 -9.59 -6.72 -2.31
CA GLY A 379 -8.36 -7.31 -1.76
C GLY A 379 -8.61 -8.66 -1.12
N SER A 380 -8.51 -8.76 0.20
CA SER A 380 -8.75 -10.00 0.95
C SER A 380 -10.01 -9.92 1.81
N GLY A 381 -11.14 -10.37 1.27
CA GLY A 381 -12.38 -10.57 2.02
C GLY A 381 -13.56 -10.48 1.07
N ASN A 382 -14.77 -10.17 1.55
CA ASN A 382 -15.98 -10.23 0.70
C ASN A 382 -16.40 -8.81 0.35
N ASP A 383 -15.87 -8.31 -0.76
CA ASP A 383 -15.92 -6.90 -1.12
C ASP A 383 -17.22 -6.53 -1.84
N THR A 384 -17.62 -5.27 -1.73
CA THR A 384 -18.73 -4.68 -2.48
C THR A 384 -18.21 -3.46 -3.22
N ILE A 385 -18.19 -3.52 -4.56
CA ILE A 385 -17.55 -2.48 -5.39
C ILE A 385 -18.54 -1.99 -6.45
N TYR A 386 -18.70 -0.67 -6.53
CA TYR A 386 -19.45 0.05 -7.56
C TYR A 386 -18.50 0.87 -8.42
N GLY A 387 -18.59 0.74 -9.74
CA GLY A 387 -17.84 1.51 -10.74
C GLY A 387 -18.73 2.14 -11.82
N ASP A 388 -18.17 3.06 -12.61
CA ASP A 388 -18.78 3.82 -13.73
C ASP A 388 -17.75 3.92 -14.88
N ARG A 389 -18.11 3.42 -16.07
CA ARG A 389 -17.42 3.65 -17.35
C ARG A 389 -16.00 3.08 -17.52
N ASN A 390 -16.01 1.83 -17.96
CA ASN A 390 -14.85 1.07 -18.46
C ASN A 390 -13.79 0.85 -17.38
N ASP A 391 -14.25 0.56 -16.17
CA ASP A 391 -13.40 0.33 -15.00
C ASP A 391 -12.76 -1.06 -15.03
N TRP A 392 -11.64 -1.21 -14.33
CA TRP A 392 -11.02 -2.51 -14.07
C TRP A 392 -11.10 -2.83 -12.57
N THR A 393 -11.94 -3.82 -12.21
CA THR A 393 -12.13 -4.25 -10.82
C THR A 393 -11.67 -5.67 -10.51
N ASN A 394 -11.09 -5.78 -9.31
CA ASN A 394 -10.60 -6.90 -8.50
C ASN A 394 -9.53 -7.87 -9.04
N ARG A 395 -8.74 -8.39 -8.08
CA ARG A 395 -7.79 -9.52 -8.16
C ARG A 395 -7.65 -10.19 -6.77
N GLY A 396 -8.76 -10.17 -6.02
CA GLY A 396 -8.81 -10.49 -4.61
C GLY A 396 -9.00 -11.97 -4.30
N ASN A 397 -9.15 -12.27 -3.00
CA ASN A 397 -9.69 -13.54 -2.53
C ASN A 397 -10.93 -13.24 -1.68
N GLY A 398 -12.09 -13.75 -2.08
CA GLY A 398 -13.36 -13.28 -1.53
C GLY A 398 -14.60 -14.10 -1.80
N ASN A 399 -15.75 -13.41 -1.83
CA ASN A 399 -17.03 -13.84 -2.40
C ASN A 399 -17.76 -12.54 -2.75
N ASP A 400 -17.31 -11.89 -3.81
CA ASP A 400 -17.42 -10.44 -3.96
C ASP A 400 -18.71 -10.03 -4.67
N SER A 401 -19.06 -8.75 -4.58
CA SER A 401 -20.25 -8.16 -5.18
C SER A 401 -19.85 -6.94 -6.00
N LEU A 402 -19.62 -7.17 -7.29
CA LEU A 402 -19.02 -6.23 -8.24
C LEU A 402 -20.08 -5.71 -9.22
N TYR A 403 -20.18 -4.39 -9.37
CA TYR A 403 -21.19 -3.71 -10.18
C TYR A 403 -20.53 -2.66 -11.10
N GLY A 404 -20.62 -2.83 -12.43
CA GLY A 404 -20.08 -1.87 -13.43
C GLY A 404 -21.02 -0.72 -13.81
N GLU A 405 -22.28 -0.81 -13.42
CA GLU A 405 -23.39 0.12 -13.69
C GLU A 405 -23.63 0.48 -15.17
N SER A 406 -22.76 1.30 -15.77
CA SER A 406 -22.84 1.70 -17.18
C SER A 406 -21.45 2.00 -17.77
N GLY A 407 -21.02 1.23 -18.75
CA GLY A 407 -19.63 1.30 -19.24
C GLY A 407 -19.31 0.31 -20.35
N ASN A 408 -18.03 0.01 -20.54
CA ASN A 408 -17.66 -1.21 -21.27
C ASN A 408 -16.63 -1.86 -20.36
N ASP A 409 -17.16 -2.45 -19.30
CA ASP A 409 -16.45 -2.69 -18.05
C ASP A 409 -15.63 -3.98 -18.13
N TYR A 410 -14.51 -4.02 -17.39
CA TYR A 410 -13.66 -5.20 -17.30
C TYR A 410 -13.59 -5.66 -15.85
N ILE A 411 -14.42 -6.63 -15.50
CA ILE A 411 -14.58 -7.09 -14.12
C ILE A 411 -14.00 -8.48 -13.95
N ASP A 412 -13.13 -8.64 -12.96
CA ASP A 412 -12.34 -9.83 -12.62
C ASP A 412 -12.65 -10.19 -11.16
N GLY A 413 -13.32 -11.31 -10.92
CA GLY A 413 -13.77 -11.73 -9.58
C GLY A 413 -12.62 -12.18 -8.66
N GLY A 414 -11.59 -12.82 -9.21
CA GLY A 414 -10.46 -13.35 -8.45
C GLY A 414 -10.67 -14.80 -7.95
N GLU A 415 -10.37 -15.07 -6.68
CA GLU A 415 -10.68 -16.37 -6.04
C GLU A 415 -11.93 -16.23 -5.14
N GLY A 416 -13.05 -16.88 -5.44
CA GLY A 416 -14.25 -16.68 -4.61
C GLY A 416 -15.49 -17.53 -4.91
N ASN A 417 -16.66 -16.90 -4.81
CA ASN A 417 -17.96 -17.36 -5.33
C ASN A 417 -18.75 -16.08 -5.62
N ASP A 418 -18.40 -15.42 -6.72
CA ASP A 418 -18.57 -13.99 -6.85
C ASP A 418 -19.89 -13.65 -7.56
N TYR A 419 -20.40 -12.45 -7.29
CA TYR A 419 -21.54 -11.86 -7.95
C TYR A 419 -21.04 -10.67 -8.79
N ILE A 420 -21.18 -10.76 -10.10
CA ILE A 420 -20.70 -9.76 -11.04
C ILE A 420 -21.88 -9.30 -11.92
N ASP A 421 -22.12 -8.00 -11.97
CA ASP A 421 -23.20 -7.35 -12.73
C ASP A 421 -22.57 -6.24 -13.61
N GLY A 422 -22.44 -6.48 -14.92
CA GLY A 422 -21.85 -5.51 -15.86
C GLY A 422 -22.73 -4.26 -15.98
N GLY A 423 -24.00 -4.47 -16.35
CA GLY A 423 -25.05 -3.45 -16.29
C GLY A 423 -25.50 -3.01 -17.68
N THR A 424 -24.92 -1.94 -18.21
CA THR A 424 -25.24 -1.45 -19.56
C THR A 424 -24.02 -1.09 -20.38
N GLU A 425 -24.18 -1.23 -21.71
CA GLU A 425 -23.12 -1.18 -22.71
C GLU A 425 -22.31 -2.51 -22.74
N ASN A 426 -21.09 -2.61 -23.29
CA ASN A 426 -20.54 -3.92 -23.71
C ASN A 426 -19.43 -4.42 -22.78
N ASP A 427 -19.75 -5.40 -21.93
CA ASP A 427 -18.89 -5.72 -20.79
C ASP A 427 -18.04 -6.97 -20.98
N THR A 428 -17.00 -7.12 -20.16
CA THR A 428 -16.14 -8.30 -20.08
C THR A 428 -16.02 -8.73 -18.61
N LEU A 429 -16.66 -9.84 -18.27
CA LEU A 429 -16.81 -10.33 -16.90
C LEU A 429 -16.09 -11.69 -16.78
N ILE A 430 -15.27 -11.86 -15.74
CA ILE A 430 -14.47 -13.07 -15.50
C ILE A 430 -14.62 -13.52 -14.04
N GLY A 431 -15.08 -14.74 -13.80
CA GLY A 431 -15.23 -15.30 -12.43
C GLY A 431 -13.95 -15.92 -11.87
N PHE A 432 -13.13 -16.52 -12.74
CA PHE A 432 -11.88 -17.23 -12.41
C PHE A 432 -12.04 -18.51 -11.58
N TRP A 433 -12.17 -18.42 -10.25
CA TRP A 433 -12.05 -19.57 -9.34
C TRP A 433 -13.19 -19.59 -8.33
N GLY A 434 -14.32 -20.22 -8.67
CA GLY A 434 -15.47 -20.17 -7.78
C GLY A 434 -16.73 -20.77 -8.37
N ASN A 435 -17.84 -20.64 -7.66
CA ASN A 435 -19.16 -20.97 -8.22
C ASN A 435 -19.89 -19.67 -8.47
N ASP A 436 -19.48 -18.99 -9.53
CA ASP A 436 -19.68 -17.57 -9.73
C ASP A 436 -21.03 -17.28 -10.38
N THR A 437 -21.46 -16.02 -10.34
CA THR A 437 -22.71 -15.55 -10.92
C THR A 437 -22.45 -14.24 -11.67
N LEU A 438 -22.34 -14.36 -12.99
CA LEU A 438 -22.06 -13.27 -13.92
C LEU A 438 -23.34 -12.88 -14.66
N LEU A 439 -23.67 -11.59 -14.67
CA LEU A 439 -24.76 -10.98 -15.41
C LEU A 439 -24.18 -9.90 -16.34
N GLY A 440 -24.28 -10.08 -17.65
CA GLY A 440 -23.87 -9.06 -18.64
C GLY A 440 -24.77 -7.84 -18.54
N GLY A 441 -26.05 -8.01 -18.88
CA GLY A 441 -27.09 -7.01 -18.68
C GLY A 441 -27.70 -6.58 -20.01
N SER A 442 -27.25 -5.45 -20.57
CA SER A 442 -27.67 -5.02 -21.91
C SER A 442 -26.50 -4.45 -22.72
N GLY A 443 -26.05 -5.22 -23.70
CA GLY A 443 -24.73 -5.04 -24.28
C GLY A 443 -24.44 -5.94 -25.48
N ASN A 444 -23.20 -6.39 -25.59
CA ASN A 444 -22.78 -7.54 -26.41
C ASN A 444 -21.62 -8.15 -25.63
N ASP A 445 -21.97 -8.89 -24.59
CA ASP A 445 -21.12 -9.03 -23.41
C ASP A 445 -20.26 -10.27 -23.52
N THR A 446 -19.10 -10.27 -22.87
CA THR A 446 -18.18 -11.42 -22.82
C THR A 446 -18.06 -11.92 -21.39
N LEU A 447 -18.70 -13.05 -21.11
CA LEU A 447 -18.70 -13.71 -19.81
C LEU A 447 -17.83 -14.96 -19.85
N ASP A 448 -16.93 -15.07 -18.87
CA ASP A 448 -15.99 -16.16 -18.68
C ASP A 448 -16.15 -16.65 -17.23
N GLY A 449 -16.69 -17.86 -17.03
CA GLY A 449 -16.91 -18.45 -15.70
C GLY A 449 -15.57 -18.79 -15.05
N GLY A 450 -15.05 -19.97 -15.39
CA GLY A 450 -13.70 -20.36 -15.04
C GLY A 450 -13.63 -21.80 -14.53
N ASP A 451 -13.03 -22.01 -13.36
CA ASP A 451 -13.02 -23.30 -12.69
C ASP A 451 -14.14 -23.35 -11.62
N ASN A 452 -14.88 -24.47 -11.59
CA ASN A 452 -16.07 -24.80 -10.78
C ASN A 452 -17.42 -24.37 -11.43
N ASN A 453 -18.54 -24.34 -10.69
CA ASN A 453 -19.89 -24.50 -11.27
C ASN A 453 -20.68 -23.18 -11.36
N ASP A 454 -20.66 -22.56 -12.53
CA ASP A 454 -20.98 -21.14 -12.67
C ASP A 454 -22.40 -20.86 -13.17
N ARG A 455 -22.78 -19.58 -13.08
CA ARG A 455 -24.03 -19.03 -13.61
C ARG A 455 -23.74 -17.83 -14.48
N LEU A 456 -23.80 -18.02 -15.78
CA LEU A 456 -23.61 -16.94 -16.76
C LEU A 456 -24.97 -16.58 -17.37
N PHE A 457 -25.32 -15.29 -17.30
CA PHE A 457 -26.50 -14.71 -17.93
C PHE A 457 -26.04 -13.57 -18.85
N GLY A 458 -26.20 -13.71 -20.17
CA GLY A 458 -25.87 -12.66 -21.13
C GLY A 458 -26.78 -11.44 -20.96
N GLY A 459 -28.01 -11.55 -21.47
CA GLY A 459 -29.05 -10.56 -21.27
C GLY A 459 -29.66 -10.07 -22.59
N ASP A 460 -29.56 -8.77 -22.86
CA ASP A 460 -30.04 -8.13 -24.10
C ASP A 460 -28.84 -7.72 -25.00
N GLY A 461 -28.31 -8.65 -25.81
CA GLY A 461 -27.13 -8.40 -26.65
C GLY A 461 -26.71 -9.60 -27.51
N ASP A 462 -25.82 -9.42 -28.51
CA ASP A 462 -25.19 -10.56 -29.21
C ASP A 462 -24.01 -11.08 -28.35
N ASP A 463 -24.30 -11.90 -27.32
CA ASP A 463 -23.37 -12.17 -26.21
C ASP A 463 -22.40 -13.35 -26.46
N ARG A 464 -21.34 -13.43 -25.66
CA ARG A 464 -20.34 -14.51 -25.64
C ARG A 464 -20.18 -15.07 -24.21
N LEU A 465 -20.65 -16.29 -23.98
CA LEU A 465 -20.55 -16.98 -22.68
C LEU A 465 -19.62 -18.21 -22.78
N ILE A 466 -18.74 -18.39 -21.80
CA ILE A 466 -17.81 -19.52 -21.68
C ILE A 466 -17.84 -20.08 -20.25
N GLY A 467 -18.19 -21.36 -20.05
CA GLY A 467 -18.22 -22.00 -18.72
C GLY A 467 -16.86 -22.55 -18.24
N TRP A 468 -16.02 -23.01 -19.17
CA TRP A 468 -14.72 -23.66 -18.91
C TRP A 468 -14.75 -25.00 -18.16
N HIS A 469 -14.76 -25.05 -16.82
CA HIS A 469 -14.66 -26.32 -16.07
C HIS A 469 -15.68 -26.44 -14.91
N GLY A 470 -16.93 -26.78 -15.22
CA GLY A 470 -17.96 -27.01 -14.20
C GLY A 470 -19.16 -27.84 -14.66
N ASP A 471 -20.10 -28.10 -13.76
CA ASP A 471 -21.48 -28.47 -14.14
C ASP A 471 -22.30 -27.16 -14.30
N ASP A 472 -22.05 -26.41 -15.37
CA ASP A 472 -22.40 -24.99 -15.45
C ASP A 472 -23.85 -24.67 -15.84
N TYR A 473 -24.27 -23.43 -15.61
CA TYR A 473 -25.54 -22.88 -16.09
C TYR A 473 -25.30 -21.65 -16.96
N LEU A 474 -25.64 -21.72 -18.25
CA LEU A 474 -25.45 -20.64 -19.21
C LEU A 474 -26.80 -20.28 -19.87
N GLU A 475 -27.18 -19.01 -19.82
CA GLU A 475 -28.40 -18.46 -20.43
C GLU A 475 -28.03 -17.22 -21.25
N GLY A 476 -28.11 -17.32 -22.60
CA GLY A 476 -27.76 -16.24 -23.54
C GLY A 476 -28.72 -15.06 -23.39
N GLY A 477 -29.88 -15.12 -24.06
CA GLY A 477 -30.99 -14.20 -23.78
C GLY A 477 -31.69 -13.67 -25.03
N SER A 478 -31.43 -12.41 -25.37
CA SER A 478 -32.03 -11.69 -26.50
C SER A 478 -30.96 -11.25 -27.52
N GLY A 479 -30.46 -12.17 -28.35
CA GLY A 479 -29.26 -11.89 -29.13
C GLY A 479 -29.02 -12.80 -30.31
N HIS A 480 -27.76 -12.89 -30.74
CA HIS A 480 -27.22 -13.93 -31.61
C HIS A 480 -25.98 -14.53 -30.95
N ASP A 481 -26.25 -15.32 -29.91
CA ASP A 481 -25.27 -15.58 -28.87
C ASP A 481 -24.25 -16.64 -29.28
N PHE A 482 -23.05 -16.56 -28.72
CA PHE A 482 -22.07 -17.62 -28.71
C PHE A 482 -21.97 -18.21 -27.30
N ILE A 483 -22.26 -19.49 -27.14
CA ILE A 483 -22.24 -20.16 -25.84
C ILE A 483 -21.37 -21.42 -25.92
N ASP A 484 -20.40 -21.56 -25.02
CA ASP A 484 -19.56 -22.75 -24.88
C ASP A 484 -19.56 -23.23 -23.42
N GLY A 485 -20.17 -24.39 -23.14
CA GLY A 485 -20.23 -24.95 -21.79
C GLY A 485 -18.87 -25.41 -21.23
N GLY A 486 -17.92 -25.80 -22.08
CA GLY A 486 -16.61 -26.27 -21.61
C GLY A 486 -16.62 -27.75 -21.19
N ILE A 487 -16.09 -28.07 -20.02
CA ILE A 487 -15.91 -29.44 -19.51
C ILE A 487 -16.77 -29.68 -18.27
N GLY A 488 -17.94 -30.28 -18.49
CA GLY A 488 -18.75 -30.91 -17.44
C GLY A 488 -20.20 -31.13 -17.88
N ASN A 489 -21.14 -31.18 -16.94
CA ASN A 489 -22.54 -31.58 -17.23
C ASN A 489 -23.47 -30.36 -17.30
N ASP A 490 -23.23 -29.50 -18.28
CA ASP A 490 -23.77 -28.15 -18.34
C ASP A 490 -25.27 -28.09 -18.64
N THR A 491 -25.89 -26.98 -18.28
CA THR A 491 -27.28 -26.63 -18.63
C THR A 491 -27.28 -25.32 -19.41
N ILE A 492 -27.52 -25.41 -20.72
CA ILE A 492 -27.40 -24.27 -21.64
C ILE A 492 -28.76 -23.88 -22.23
N ARG A 493 -29.03 -22.58 -22.32
CA ARG A 493 -30.14 -21.99 -23.06
C ARG A 493 -29.70 -20.82 -23.95
N GLY A 494 -30.08 -20.83 -25.23
CA GLY A 494 -29.96 -19.64 -26.10
C GLY A 494 -31.11 -18.63 -25.94
N GLU A 495 -32.30 -19.12 -25.56
CA GLU A 495 -33.54 -18.35 -25.39
C GLU A 495 -34.09 -17.71 -26.69
N SER A 496 -33.58 -16.57 -27.17
CA SER A 496 -34.12 -15.92 -28.37
C SER A 496 -33.07 -15.28 -29.28
N GLY A 497 -32.86 -15.90 -30.46
CA GLY A 497 -31.78 -15.48 -31.33
C GLY A 497 -31.57 -16.23 -32.63
N ASN A 498 -30.32 -16.64 -32.86
CA ASN A 498 -29.85 -17.51 -33.95
C ASN A 498 -28.52 -18.14 -33.48
N ASP A 499 -28.57 -18.89 -32.39
CA ASP A 499 -27.44 -18.92 -31.46
C ASP A 499 -26.43 -20.02 -31.82
N THR A 500 -25.16 -19.82 -31.49
CA THR A 500 -24.08 -20.79 -31.72
C THR A 500 -23.69 -21.45 -30.42
N ILE A 501 -24.20 -22.66 -30.19
CA ILE A 501 -24.11 -23.33 -28.90
C ILE A 501 -23.25 -24.58 -28.98
N SER A 502 -22.24 -24.66 -28.11
CA SER A 502 -21.41 -25.83 -27.83
C SER A 502 -21.61 -26.25 -26.37
N GLY A 503 -21.87 -27.53 -26.13
CA GLY A 503 -21.89 -28.11 -24.78
C GLY A 503 -20.57 -28.78 -24.39
N GLY A 504 -19.52 -28.60 -25.21
CA GLY A 504 -18.19 -29.16 -24.96
C GLY A 504 -18.15 -30.64 -24.55
N GLY A 505 -17.80 -30.91 -23.30
CA GLY A 505 -17.28 -32.20 -22.83
C GLY A 505 -17.91 -32.79 -21.57
N GLY A 506 -19.22 -33.10 -21.55
CA GLY A 506 -19.77 -34.00 -20.52
C GLY A 506 -21.14 -34.58 -20.80
N ASN A 507 -22.16 -34.35 -19.97
CA ASN A 507 -23.55 -34.82 -20.23
C ASN A 507 -24.53 -33.64 -20.20
N ASP A 508 -24.18 -32.66 -21.00
CA ASP A 508 -24.76 -31.37 -21.25
C ASP A 508 -26.22 -31.42 -21.73
N VAL A 509 -27.03 -30.46 -21.27
CA VAL A 509 -28.48 -30.33 -21.51
C VAL A 509 -28.74 -28.98 -22.17
N ILE A 510 -29.16 -29.02 -23.44
CA ILE A 510 -29.19 -27.83 -24.31
C ILE A 510 -30.62 -27.54 -24.79
N GLU A 511 -30.99 -26.27 -24.75
CA GLU A 511 -32.24 -25.70 -25.29
C GLU A 511 -31.87 -24.50 -26.18
N GLY A 512 -32.13 -24.56 -27.49
CA GLY A 512 -31.81 -23.44 -28.39
C GLY A 512 -32.74 -22.26 -28.16
N GLY A 513 -34.02 -22.54 -27.98
CA GLY A 513 -35.07 -21.55 -27.77
C GLY A 513 -35.76 -21.19 -29.08
N SER A 514 -35.59 -19.94 -29.51
CA SER A 514 -36.32 -19.36 -30.64
C SER A 514 -35.41 -18.66 -31.65
N GLY A 515 -34.97 -19.41 -32.65
CA GLY A 515 -34.10 -18.87 -33.69
C GLY A 515 -33.93 -19.78 -34.90
N ASN A 516 -32.73 -19.74 -35.48
CA ASN A 516 -32.20 -20.71 -36.44
C ASN A 516 -30.84 -21.18 -35.92
N ASP A 517 -30.88 -22.00 -34.87
CA ASP A 517 -29.74 -22.15 -33.96
C ASP A 517 -28.74 -23.16 -34.52
N THR A 518 -27.45 -22.98 -34.21
CA THR A 518 -26.34 -23.80 -34.66
C THR A 518 -25.69 -24.52 -33.48
N PHE A 519 -26.09 -25.77 -33.29
CA PHE A 519 -25.51 -26.65 -32.27
C PHE A 519 -24.18 -27.22 -32.78
N GLN A 520 -23.07 -26.79 -32.20
CA GLN A 520 -21.72 -27.31 -32.46
C GLN A 520 -21.41 -28.45 -31.50
N ILE A 521 -21.13 -29.64 -32.04
CA ILE A 521 -20.76 -30.80 -31.24
C ILE A 521 -19.25 -31.00 -31.34
N ARG A 522 -18.56 -30.49 -30.33
CA ARG A 522 -17.18 -30.86 -29.93
C ARG A 522 -17.26 -32.08 -29.00
N ASN A 523 -16.18 -32.81 -28.74
CA ASN A 523 -16.35 -34.20 -28.28
C ASN A 523 -15.54 -34.60 -27.04
N ASN A 524 -16.25 -34.83 -25.94
CA ASN A 524 -15.99 -35.95 -25.01
C ASN A 524 -17.26 -36.43 -24.24
N GLY A 525 -18.45 -36.16 -24.78
CA GLY A 525 -19.70 -36.13 -24.00
C GLY A 525 -20.98 -36.67 -24.66
N VAL A 526 -22.12 -36.20 -24.15
CA VAL A 526 -23.49 -36.62 -24.49
C VAL A 526 -24.46 -35.43 -24.44
N SER A 527 -24.46 -34.61 -25.48
CA SER A 527 -25.36 -33.46 -25.57
C SER A 527 -26.84 -33.85 -25.75
N HIS A 528 -27.68 -33.40 -24.82
CA HIS A 528 -29.13 -33.62 -24.78
C HIS A 528 -29.89 -32.39 -25.27
N ILE A 529 -30.11 -32.28 -26.59
CA ILE A 529 -30.84 -31.16 -27.20
C ILE A 529 -32.36 -31.38 -27.06
N LYS A 530 -33.06 -30.45 -26.41
CA LYS A 530 -34.49 -30.61 -26.05
C LYS A 530 -35.47 -30.28 -27.18
N ASP A 531 -35.18 -29.26 -27.97
CA ASP A 531 -36.17 -28.51 -28.75
C ASP A 531 -35.94 -28.50 -30.26
N PHE A 532 -34.73 -28.88 -30.72
CA PHE A 532 -34.27 -28.93 -32.12
C PHE A 532 -35.38 -28.96 -33.21
N GLN A 533 -35.47 -27.87 -33.98
CA GLN A 533 -36.46 -27.62 -35.03
C GLN A 533 -35.89 -27.86 -36.43
N THR A 534 -36.27 -29.00 -37.02
CA THR A 534 -35.73 -29.45 -38.32
C THR A 534 -35.98 -28.46 -39.47
N GLY A 535 -34.92 -27.80 -39.94
CA GLY A 535 -34.97 -26.90 -41.10
C GLY A 535 -35.09 -25.41 -40.75
N LEU A 536 -35.08 -25.07 -39.47
CA LEU A 536 -34.61 -23.78 -38.96
C LEU A 536 -33.19 -24.01 -38.45
N ASP A 537 -33.07 -24.89 -37.46
CA ASP A 537 -31.84 -25.22 -36.76
C ASP A 537 -30.87 -26.07 -37.59
N LYS A 538 -29.61 -26.00 -37.18
CA LYS A 538 -28.43 -26.61 -37.79
C LYS A 538 -27.65 -27.38 -36.74
N LEU A 539 -27.12 -28.53 -37.15
CA LEU A 539 -26.18 -29.32 -36.36
C LEU A 539 -24.83 -29.30 -37.09
N GLU A 540 -23.78 -28.80 -36.44
CA GLU A 540 -22.41 -28.86 -36.92
C GLU A 540 -21.60 -29.87 -36.10
N LEU A 541 -21.04 -30.86 -36.80
CA LEU A 541 -20.08 -31.79 -36.22
C LEU A 541 -18.69 -31.18 -36.44
N VAL A 542 -18.07 -30.69 -35.38
CA VAL A 542 -16.72 -30.10 -35.42
C VAL A 542 -15.72 -31.25 -35.51
N PRO A 543 -14.95 -31.42 -36.61
CA PRO A 543 -14.26 -32.69 -36.86
C PRO A 543 -13.01 -32.91 -36.01
N GLU A 544 -13.19 -33.57 -34.87
CA GLU A 544 -12.08 -34.01 -34.03
C GLU A 544 -11.53 -35.38 -34.43
N ILE A 545 -10.21 -35.56 -34.34
CA ILE A 545 -9.56 -36.84 -34.67
C ILE A 545 -9.99 -37.93 -33.68
N ASP A 546 -10.48 -39.04 -34.25
CA ASP A 546 -10.76 -40.33 -33.61
C ASP A 546 -11.84 -40.38 -32.51
N ASN A 547 -12.85 -39.50 -32.58
CA ASN A 547 -13.89 -39.39 -31.55
C ASN A 547 -15.35 -39.66 -32.07
N TYR A 548 -16.21 -40.28 -31.24
CA TYR A 548 -17.60 -40.67 -31.60
C TYR A 548 -18.64 -39.68 -31.06
N TYR A 549 -19.41 -39.00 -31.91
CA TYR A 549 -20.48 -38.08 -31.47
C TYR A 549 -21.70 -38.81 -30.91
N LYS A 550 -22.25 -38.37 -29.77
CA LYS A 550 -23.46 -38.96 -29.16
C LYS A 550 -24.47 -37.88 -28.74
N VAL A 551 -25.27 -37.43 -29.70
CA VAL A 551 -26.37 -36.46 -29.47
C VAL A 551 -27.68 -37.18 -29.17
N VAL A 552 -28.47 -36.67 -28.23
CA VAL A 552 -29.81 -37.17 -27.88
C VAL A 552 -30.86 -36.07 -28.05
N PHE A 553 -31.72 -36.20 -29.05
CA PHE A 553 -32.86 -35.30 -29.25
C PHE A 553 -34.07 -35.73 -28.43
N SER A 554 -34.71 -34.80 -27.71
CA SER A 554 -35.92 -35.10 -26.94
C SER A 554 -37.19 -35.24 -27.82
N ASN A 555 -37.20 -34.61 -29.00
CA ASN A 555 -38.26 -34.72 -29.98
C ASN A 555 -37.98 -35.79 -31.05
N TYR A 556 -39.03 -36.48 -31.50
CA TYR A 556 -38.94 -37.53 -32.52
C TYR A 556 -38.71 -36.91 -33.91
N LEU A 557 -37.44 -36.82 -34.34
CA LEU A 557 -37.08 -36.41 -35.71
C LEU A 557 -37.90 -37.18 -36.75
N SER A 558 -38.49 -36.48 -37.73
CA SER A 558 -39.29 -37.15 -38.76
C SER A 558 -38.41 -38.05 -39.64
N PRO A 559 -38.95 -39.12 -40.26
CA PRO A 559 -38.16 -39.98 -41.14
C PRO A 559 -37.57 -39.27 -42.37
N GLU A 560 -38.13 -38.12 -42.79
CA GLU A 560 -37.57 -37.30 -43.87
C GLU A 560 -36.42 -36.41 -43.36
N ASP A 561 -36.47 -35.99 -42.10
CA ASP A 561 -35.45 -35.15 -41.47
C ASP A 561 -34.26 -35.98 -40.95
N GLN A 562 -34.51 -37.21 -40.46
CA GLN A 562 -33.45 -38.20 -40.20
C GLN A 562 -32.57 -38.46 -41.43
N GLY A 563 -33.12 -38.28 -42.64
CA GLY A 563 -32.39 -38.39 -43.91
C GLY A 563 -31.54 -37.18 -44.29
N LYS A 564 -31.65 -36.06 -43.56
CA LYS A 564 -30.85 -34.84 -43.75
C LYS A 564 -29.55 -34.83 -42.93
N PHE A 565 -29.51 -35.58 -41.82
CA PHE A 565 -28.30 -35.81 -41.02
C PHE A 565 -27.37 -36.80 -41.72
N THR A 566 -26.80 -36.41 -42.85
CA THR A 566 -25.76 -37.20 -43.52
C THR A 566 -24.43 -36.98 -42.83
N SER A 567 -24.01 -37.94 -42.00
CA SER A 567 -22.62 -38.00 -41.53
C SER A 567 -21.68 -38.07 -42.73
N THR A 568 -20.77 -37.10 -42.87
CA THR A 568 -19.75 -37.09 -43.93
C THR A 568 -18.60 -38.04 -43.58
N SER A 569 -18.90 -39.34 -43.45
CA SER A 569 -17.89 -40.39 -43.29
C SER A 569 -18.19 -41.60 -44.16
N TYR A 570 -17.14 -42.39 -44.42
CA TYR A 570 -17.08 -43.36 -45.51
C TYR A 570 -17.90 -44.64 -45.22
N GLY A 571 -19.22 -44.55 -45.36
CA GLY A 571 -20.14 -45.65 -45.63
C GLY A 571 -20.20 -46.83 -44.64
N ASP A 572 -21.24 -46.86 -43.81
CA ASP A 572 -22.34 -47.82 -44.02
C ASP A 572 -23.66 -47.25 -43.48
N THR A 573 -24.79 -47.66 -44.04
CA THR A 573 -26.12 -47.12 -43.72
C THR A 573 -26.96 -48.09 -42.89
N SER A 574 -27.07 -47.90 -41.57
CA SER A 574 -28.31 -48.23 -40.83
C SER A 574 -28.33 -47.79 -39.36
N SER A 575 -29.41 -47.09 -38.99
CA SER A 575 -29.99 -46.93 -37.64
C SER A 575 -29.13 -46.35 -36.49
N VAL A 576 -29.50 -45.14 -36.07
CA VAL A 576 -29.17 -44.55 -34.77
C VAL A 576 -29.86 -45.34 -33.65
N TRP A 577 -29.12 -46.22 -32.95
CA TRP A 577 -29.41 -46.66 -31.57
C TRP A 577 -28.09 -47.01 -30.87
N ALA A 578 -27.88 -46.45 -29.68
CA ALA A 578 -26.64 -46.61 -28.93
C ALA A 578 -26.47 -47.99 -28.27
N VAL A 579 -25.26 -48.19 -27.74
CA VAL A 579 -24.81 -49.28 -26.85
C VAL A 579 -24.43 -50.61 -27.52
N ASN A 580 -23.12 -50.80 -27.69
CA ASN A 580 -22.51 -52.08 -27.34
C ASN A 580 -21.17 -51.84 -26.63
N ARG A 581 -20.95 -52.50 -25.49
CA ARG A 581 -19.74 -52.31 -24.67
C ARG A 581 -18.56 -53.10 -25.25
N LEU A 582 -17.35 -52.54 -25.22
CA LEU A 582 -16.15 -53.34 -25.00
C LEU A 582 -14.99 -52.51 -24.41
N ASN A 583 -14.71 -52.66 -23.11
CA ASN A 583 -13.42 -52.26 -22.54
C ASN A 583 -12.34 -53.22 -23.05
N VAL A 584 -11.51 -52.80 -24.00
CA VAL A 584 -10.17 -53.37 -24.24
C VAL A 584 -9.21 -52.26 -24.68
N PHE A 585 -8.23 -51.95 -23.84
CA PHE A 585 -6.98 -51.28 -24.26
C PHE A 585 -6.37 -52.08 -25.42
N ASP A 586 -6.19 -51.50 -26.61
CA ASP A 586 -5.40 -52.17 -27.65
C ASP A 586 -3.90 -52.00 -27.38
N LYS A 587 -3.29 -53.07 -26.86
CA LYS A 587 -1.85 -53.19 -26.67
C LYS A 587 -1.04 -53.31 -27.99
N SER A 588 -1.67 -53.22 -29.16
CA SER A 588 -1.02 -53.46 -30.46
C SER A 588 -0.14 -52.31 -30.97
N LEU A 589 -0.30 -51.07 -30.50
CA LEU A 589 0.49 -49.91 -30.94
C LEU A 589 1.95 -49.89 -30.46
N LEU A 590 2.34 -50.74 -29.49
CA LEU A 590 3.73 -50.90 -29.03
C LEU A 590 4.59 -51.78 -29.99
N GLY A 591 4.39 -51.64 -31.31
CA GLY A 591 4.54 -52.74 -32.27
C GLY A 591 5.23 -52.48 -33.61
N LYS A 592 6.15 -51.50 -33.73
CA LYS A 592 6.87 -51.05 -34.97
C LYS A 592 5.99 -50.14 -35.84
N VAL A 593 6.48 -49.03 -36.42
CA VAL A 593 7.77 -48.79 -37.13
C VAL A 593 8.25 -47.33 -36.92
N ASN A 594 9.56 -47.07 -37.00
CA ASN A 594 10.20 -45.75 -36.93
C ASN A 594 9.40 -44.61 -37.59
N GLY A 595 9.13 -43.58 -36.81
CA GLY A 595 8.47 -42.33 -37.19
C GLY A 595 8.05 -41.61 -35.92
N THR A 596 7.91 -40.28 -35.97
CA THR A 596 7.44 -39.45 -34.86
C THR A 596 6.18 -40.07 -34.23
N VAL A 597 6.18 -40.28 -32.92
CA VAL A 597 4.93 -40.51 -32.18
C VAL A 597 4.24 -39.15 -32.12
N GLN A 598 3.54 -38.79 -33.19
CA GLN A 598 2.61 -37.68 -33.12
C GLN A 598 1.40 -38.16 -32.32
N TYR A 599 1.08 -37.45 -31.24
CA TYR A 599 -0.23 -37.51 -30.61
C TYR A 599 -1.23 -36.77 -31.52
N THR A 600 -1.46 -37.32 -32.72
CA THR A 600 -2.37 -36.81 -33.75
C THR A 600 -3.30 -37.90 -34.30
N ASP A 601 -3.39 -39.04 -33.61
CA ASP A 601 -4.38 -40.12 -33.84
C ASP A 601 -5.28 -40.27 -32.59
N LEU A 602 -5.55 -39.13 -31.94
CA LEU A 602 -6.56 -38.87 -30.91
C LEU A 602 -6.58 -37.35 -30.69
N ILE A 603 -7.76 -36.73 -30.82
CA ILE A 603 -8.05 -35.35 -30.41
C ILE A 603 -7.35 -34.27 -31.27
N ASN A 604 -7.89 -34.02 -32.46
CA ASN A 604 -7.93 -32.63 -32.97
C ASN A 604 -9.14 -31.96 -32.29
N VAL A 605 -9.07 -31.64 -31.01
CA VAL A 605 -9.97 -30.59 -30.51
C VAL A 605 -9.51 -29.31 -31.22
N THR A 606 -10.26 -28.90 -32.24
CA THR A 606 -10.16 -27.53 -32.74
C THR A 606 -10.97 -26.66 -31.81
N ASP A 607 -10.41 -26.44 -30.62
CA ASP A 607 -10.90 -25.41 -29.72
C ASP A 607 -10.55 -24.03 -30.25
N ILE A 608 -11.32 -23.05 -29.78
CA ILE A 608 -11.20 -21.66 -30.19
C ILE A 608 -9.92 -21.00 -29.66
N ASP A 609 -9.23 -21.62 -28.69
CA ASP A 609 -8.09 -21.04 -27.97
C ASP A 609 -6.70 -21.60 -28.34
N HIS A 610 -6.59 -22.27 -29.48
CA HIS A 610 -5.32 -22.45 -30.23
C HIS A 610 -4.13 -23.18 -29.55
N THR A 611 -4.18 -23.58 -28.27
CA THR A 611 -3.07 -24.23 -27.52
C THR A 611 -2.80 -25.68 -27.92
N LYS A 612 -2.30 -25.90 -29.14
CA LYS A 612 -1.89 -27.23 -29.60
C LYS A 612 -0.65 -27.73 -28.85
N ILE A 613 -0.80 -28.83 -28.12
CA ILE A 613 0.34 -29.53 -27.50
C ILE A 613 0.84 -30.67 -28.39
N THR A 614 2.15 -30.74 -28.62
CA THR A 614 2.81 -31.89 -29.29
C THR A 614 3.83 -32.56 -28.39
N TYR A 615 3.57 -33.82 -28.02
CA TYR A 615 4.50 -34.68 -27.29
C TYR A 615 5.48 -35.38 -28.23
N ASN A 616 6.76 -35.00 -28.21
CA ASN A 616 7.78 -35.57 -29.08
C ASN A 616 8.72 -36.51 -28.30
N LEU A 617 8.52 -37.83 -28.42
CA LEU A 617 9.47 -38.83 -27.90
C LEU A 617 10.80 -38.76 -28.68
N LEU A 618 11.91 -38.59 -27.97
CA LEU A 618 13.26 -38.54 -28.53
C LEU A 618 13.93 -39.93 -28.48
N GLY A 619 14.71 -40.22 -29.52
CA GLY A 619 15.46 -41.47 -29.71
C GLY A 619 14.78 -42.49 -30.65
N ASP A 620 15.56 -43.47 -31.12
CA ASP A 620 15.11 -44.54 -32.04
C ASP A 620 14.31 -45.67 -31.34
N GLY A 621 14.01 -45.54 -30.05
CA GLY A 621 13.38 -46.56 -29.21
C GLY A 621 11.84 -46.50 -29.20
N ALA A 622 11.20 -47.62 -28.87
CA ALA A 622 9.77 -47.64 -28.54
C ALA A 622 9.56 -47.30 -27.06
N PHE A 623 8.49 -46.58 -26.74
CA PHE A 623 8.13 -46.19 -25.37
C PHE A 623 8.11 -47.40 -24.41
N ASN A 624 8.79 -47.26 -23.27
CA ASN A 624 8.99 -48.31 -22.27
C ASN A 624 8.34 -47.92 -20.94
N GLN A 625 7.19 -48.53 -20.64
CA GLN A 625 6.44 -48.30 -19.39
C GLN A 625 7.21 -48.60 -18.08
N ASN A 626 8.36 -49.29 -18.15
CA ASN A 626 9.18 -49.64 -16.98
C ASN A 626 10.44 -48.77 -16.86
N ALA A 627 10.63 -47.78 -17.74
CA ALA A 627 11.75 -46.86 -17.72
C ALA A 627 11.41 -45.55 -16.99
N LYS A 628 12.45 -44.75 -16.71
CA LYS A 628 12.28 -43.34 -16.32
C LYS A 628 11.57 -42.59 -17.45
N THR A 629 10.59 -41.76 -17.12
CA THR A 629 9.90 -40.89 -18.06
C THR A 629 10.23 -39.46 -17.72
N ILE A 630 10.77 -38.72 -18.69
CA ILE A 630 11.26 -37.36 -18.53
C ILE A 630 10.52 -36.46 -19.51
N LEU A 631 9.79 -35.48 -19.01
CA LEU A 631 9.15 -34.46 -19.85
C LEU A 631 9.95 -33.16 -19.74
N VAL A 632 10.17 -32.49 -20.88
CA VAL A 632 10.87 -31.21 -20.94
C VAL A 632 9.97 -30.17 -21.58
N THR A 633 9.64 -29.12 -20.84
CA THR A 633 8.65 -28.09 -21.21
C THR A 633 9.32 -26.72 -21.32
N HIS A 634 9.07 -26.01 -22.43
CA HIS A 634 9.54 -24.63 -22.62
C HIS A 634 8.66 -23.60 -21.90
N GLY A 635 9.12 -22.36 -21.81
CA GLY A 635 8.35 -21.24 -21.28
C GLY A 635 7.71 -20.37 -22.36
N PHE A 636 7.68 -19.06 -22.11
CA PHE A 636 7.12 -18.03 -22.99
C PHE A 636 7.95 -17.85 -24.28
N THR A 637 7.45 -18.31 -25.42
CA THR A 637 8.15 -18.30 -26.74
C THR A 637 7.19 -18.69 -27.88
N SER A 638 7.48 -18.27 -29.12
CA SER A 638 6.71 -18.60 -30.34
C SER A 638 7.17 -19.87 -31.08
N SER A 639 7.94 -20.72 -30.42
CA SER A 639 8.55 -21.95 -30.93
C SER A 639 9.07 -22.75 -29.74
N PRO A 640 9.15 -24.10 -29.78
CA PRO A 640 9.95 -24.79 -28.78
C PRO A 640 11.38 -24.30 -28.97
N GLU A 641 11.90 -23.60 -27.97
CA GLU A 641 13.18 -22.91 -28.13
C GLU A 641 14.28 -23.91 -28.48
N LEU A 642 15.32 -23.42 -29.17
CA LEU A 642 16.57 -24.16 -29.31
C LEU A 642 17.27 -24.40 -27.94
N SER A 643 16.70 -23.95 -26.83
CA SER A 643 17.21 -23.98 -25.46
C SER A 643 16.83 -25.30 -24.75
N THR A 644 15.55 -25.59 -24.58
CA THR A 644 15.02 -26.79 -23.90
C THR A 644 15.15 -28.05 -24.75
N LEU A 645 15.08 -27.96 -26.08
CA LEU A 645 15.35 -29.12 -26.95
C LEU A 645 16.76 -29.69 -26.75
N LYS A 646 17.76 -28.84 -26.44
CA LYS A 646 19.11 -29.32 -26.07
C LYS A 646 19.11 -30.06 -24.74
N VAL A 647 18.32 -29.62 -23.76
CA VAL A 647 18.16 -30.29 -22.46
C VAL A 647 17.56 -31.69 -22.67
N ALA A 648 16.52 -31.80 -23.49
CA ALA A 648 15.92 -33.08 -23.86
C ALA A 648 16.92 -34.00 -24.59
N GLN A 649 17.71 -33.48 -25.54
CA GLN A 649 18.79 -34.25 -26.20
C GLN A 649 19.92 -34.67 -25.23
N ALA A 650 20.19 -33.87 -24.20
CA ALA A 650 21.15 -34.21 -23.16
C ALA A 650 20.61 -35.31 -22.22
N TYR A 651 19.30 -35.30 -21.91
CA TYR A 651 18.64 -36.40 -21.21
C TYR A 651 18.69 -37.70 -22.00
N GLU A 652 18.39 -37.68 -23.31
CA GLU A 652 18.49 -38.85 -24.20
C GLU A 652 19.93 -39.40 -24.20
N SER A 653 20.92 -38.52 -24.34
CA SER A 653 22.35 -38.87 -24.34
C SER A 653 22.81 -39.49 -23.01
N LYS A 654 22.25 -39.06 -21.87
CA LYS A 654 22.58 -39.57 -20.53
C LYS A 654 21.86 -40.87 -20.20
N TYR A 655 20.60 -40.99 -20.61
CA TYR A 655 19.68 -42.05 -20.20
C TYR A 655 19.15 -42.83 -21.41
N GLN A 656 19.99 -43.72 -21.95
CA GLN A 656 19.71 -44.48 -23.17
C GLN A 656 18.47 -45.40 -23.11
N ASP A 657 17.96 -45.70 -21.92
CA ASP A 657 16.76 -46.52 -21.69
C ASP A 657 15.51 -45.70 -21.30
N ALA A 658 15.61 -44.38 -21.14
CA ALA A 658 14.51 -43.51 -20.67
C ALA A 658 13.57 -43.04 -21.78
N ASN A 659 12.30 -42.79 -21.44
CA ASN A 659 11.35 -42.10 -22.31
C ASN A 659 11.58 -40.59 -22.15
N VAL A 660 12.31 -39.96 -23.08
CA VAL A 660 12.52 -38.50 -23.04
C VAL A 660 11.56 -37.83 -24.02
N ILE A 661 10.70 -36.96 -23.51
CA ILE A 661 9.59 -36.36 -24.24
C ILE A 661 9.76 -34.84 -24.20
N SER A 662 9.89 -34.21 -25.36
CA SER A 662 9.78 -32.75 -25.47
C SER A 662 8.30 -32.38 -25.56
N VAL A 663 7.85 -31.49 -24.68
CA VAL A 663 6.52 -30.87 -24.74
C VAL A 663 6.63 -29.57 -25.51
N ASP A 664 5.85 -29.46 -26.58
CA ASP A 664 5.75 -28.26 -27.42
C ASP A 664 4.33 -27.70 -27.29
N TRP A 665 4.18 -26.51 -26.71
CA TRP A 665 2.92 -25.79 -26.51
C TRP A 665 2.94 -24.40 -27.19
N SER A 666 3.78 -24.27 -28.23
CA SER A 666 4.13 -22.99 -28.88
C SER A 666 2.97 -22.15 -29.37
N ASP A 667 1.84 -22.78 -29.69
CA ASP A 667 0.68 -22.09 -30.27
C ASP A 667 -0.08 -21.25 -29.22
N GLY A 668 0.21 -21.40 -27.92
CA GLY A 668 -0.32 -20.54 -26.86
C GLY A 668 0.66 -20.17 -25.73
N SER A 669 1.97 -20.33 -25.93
CA SER A 669 2.99 -19.77 -25.04
C SER A 669 3.33 -18.29 -25.29
N GLY A 670 2.56 -17.61 -26.12
CA GLY A 670 2.67 -16.17 -26.39
C GLY A 670 3.94 -15.76 -27.14
N SER A 671 3.97 -14.49 -27.58
CA SER A 671 5.17 -13.94 -28.25
C SER A 671 5.42 -12.45 -28.05
N ILE A 672 4.44 -11.74 -27.47
CA ILE A 672 4.50 -10.30 -27.16
C ILE A 672 4.06 -10.07 -25.71
N LEU A 673 4.63 -9.07 -25.05
CA LEU A 673 4.48 -8.88 -23.59
C LEU A 673 3.01 -8.71 -23.14
N GLY A 674 2.13 -8.18 -24.00
CA GLY A 674 0.70 -8.03 -23.71
C GLY A 674 -0.06 -9.36 -23.57
N ASP A 675 0.44 -10.47 -24.14
CA ASP A 675 -0.18 -11.78 -23.98
C ASP A 675 0.21 -12.44 -22.63
N TYR A 676 1.21 -11.92 -21.92
CA TYR A 676 1.92 -12.66 -20.86
C TYR A 676 0.99 -13.05 -19.70
N LEU A 677 0.13 -12.14 -19.24
CA LEU A 677 -0.80 -12.39 -18.12
C LEU A 677 -1.86 -13.44 -18.48
N ARG A 678 -2.46 -13.37 -19.68
CA ARG A 678 -3.37 -14.41 -20.19
C ARG A 678 -2.68 -15.77 -20.31
N VAL A 679 -1.46 -15.78 -20.85
CA VAL A 679 -0.67 -17.01 -21.02
C VAL A 679 -0.32 -17.63 -19.66
N GLN A 680 -0.08 -16.80 -18.65
CA GLN A 680 0.21 -17.17 -17.27
C GLN A 680 -1.01 -17.77 -16.57
N GLY A 681 -2.12 -17.04 -16.50
CA GLY A 681 -3.34 -17.45 -15.78
C GLY A 681 -4.05 -18.65 -16.43
N ILE A 682 -4.28 -18.60 -17.74
CA ILE A 682 -5.15 -19.58 -18.42
C ILE A 682 -4.32 -20.69 -19.07
N ASN A 683 -3.33 -20.32 -19.91
CA ASN A 683 -2.65 -21.31 -20.75
C ASN A 683 -1.69 -22.22 -19.98
N THR A 684 -1.00 -21.75 -18.93
CA THR A 684 -0.14 -22.66 -18.14
C THR A 684 -0.94 -23.74 -17.42
N TYR A 685 -2.16 -23.42 -16.98
CA TYR A 685 -3.05 -24.37 -16.32
C TYR A 685 -3.56 -25.42 -17.30
N GLY A 686 -4.15 -24.99 -18.44
CA GLY A 686 -4.60 -25.91 -19.48
C GLY A 686 -3.49 -26.85 -20.00
N VAL A 687 -2.26 -26.36 -20.13
CA VAL A 687 -1.10 -27.20 -20.50
C VAL A 687 -0.71 -28.15 -19.36
N GLY A 688 -0.76 -27.70 -18.11
CA GLY A 688 -0.53 -28.53 -16.92
C GLY A 688 -1.52 -29.70 -16.81
N TYR A 689 -2.82 -29.43 -16.94
CA TYR A 689 -3.89 -30.43 -16.96
C TYR A 689 -3.67 -31.46 -18.08
N GLN A 690 -3.42 -31.02 -19.31
CA GLN A 690 -3.17 -31.93 -20.45
C GLN A 690 -1.93 -32.82 -20.25
N ILE A 691 -0.88 -32.33 -19.55
CA ILE A 691 0.29 -33.15 -19.18
C ILE A 691 -0.09 -34.17 -18.10
N ALA A 692 -0.86 -33.78 -17.09
CA ALA A 692 -1.31 -34.69 -16.02
C ALA A 692 -2.13 -35.87 -16.58
N ASP A 693 -3.04 -35.59 -17.51
CA ASP A 693 -3.86 -36.60 -18.19
C ASP A 693 -3.03 -37.49 -19.12
N PHE A 694 -2.10 -36.91 -19.89
CA PHE A 694 -1.14 -37.68 -20.69
C PHE A 694 -0.34 -38.65 -19.81
N LEU A 695 0.23 -38.19 -18.70
CA LEU A 695 0.98 -39.03 -17.75
C LEU A 695 0.11 -40.12 -17.12
N THR A 696 -1.16 -39.81 -16.81
CA THR A 696 -2.14 -40.76 -16.28
C THR A 696 -2.44 -41.86 -17.30
N GLY A 697 -2.65 -41.48 -18.57
CA GLY A 697 -2.87 -42.41 -19.69
C GLY A 697 -1.68 -43.34 -19.99
N LEU A 698 -0.44 -42.87 -19.78
CA LEU A 698 0.77 -43.68 -20.00
C LEU A 698 0.90 -44.87 -19.02
N GLY A 699 0.34 -44.75 -17.81
CA GLY A 699 0.35 -45.81 -16.79
C GLY A 699 1.75 -46.19 -16.29
N VAL A 700 2.70 -45.25 -16.29
CA VAL A 700 4.06 -45.41 -15.76
C VAL A 700 4.08 -45.35 -14.23
N ASN A 701 5.19 -45.75 -13.60
CA ASN A 701 5.36 -45.58 -12.16
C ASN A 701 5.56 -44.07 -11.83
N PRO A 702 4.69 -43.43 -11.02
CA PRO A 702 4.79 -42.00 -10.68
C PRO A 702 6.18 -41.59 -10.19
N LYS A 703 6.81 -42.47 -9.39
CA LYS A 703 8.14 -42.24 -8.80
C LYS A 703 9.31 -42.36 -9.78
N THR A 704 9.00 -42.55 -11.06
CA THR A 704 9.96 -42.54 -12.18
C THR A 704 9.70 -41.42 -13.19
N ILE A 705 8.73 -40.56 -12.91
CA ILE A 705 8.45 -39.34 -13.67
C ILE A 705 9.38 -38.23 -13.19
N GLU A 706 9.98 -37.51 -14.13
CA GLU A 706 10.75 -36.28 -13.92
C GLU A 706 10.25 -35.20 -14.88
N LEU A 707 9.80 -34.06 -14.35
CA LEU A 707 9.36 -32.91 -15.15
C LEU A 707 10.44 -31.83 -15.10
N ALA A 708 10.88 -31.33 -16.25
CA ALA A 708 11.90 -30.30 -16.36
C ALA A 708 11.36 -29.11 -17.14
N GLY A 709 11.03 -28.03 -16.42
CA GLY A 709 10.38 -26.85 -16.97
C GLY A 709 11.29 -25.63 -16.96
N HIS A 710 11.27 -24.83 -18.03
CA HIS A 710 11.97 -23.55 -18.11
C HIS A 710 10.99 -22.38 -18.08
N SER A 711 11.27 -21.34 -17.28
CA SER A 711 10.41 -20.15 -17.17
C SER A 711 8.97 -20.54 -16.80
N LEU A 712 7.94 -20.11 -17.53
CA LEU A 712 6.54 -20.57 -17.36
C LEU A 712 6.40 -22.11 -17.37
N GLY A 713 7.24 -22.82 -18.12
CA GLY A 713 7.28 -24.28 -18.16
C GLY A 713 7.57 -24.94 -16.80
N ALA A 714 8.20 -24.22 -15.86
CA ALA A 714 8.43 -24.67 -14.49
C ALA A 714 7.13 -24.72 -13.68
N HIS A 715 6.27 -23.70 -13.83
CA HIS A 715 4.94 -23.64 -13.20
C HIS A 715 3.98 -24.64 -13.86
N ILE A 716 4.01 -24.77 -15.19
CA ILE A 716 3.32 -25.88 -15.91
C ILE A 716 3.70 -27.25 -15.34
N SER A 717 4.97 -27.45 -14.96
CA SER A 717 5.44 -28.71 -14.37
C SER A 717 4.89 -28.94 -12.95
N SER A 718 4.67 -27.86 -12.18
CA SER A 718 3.98 -27.89 -10.89
C SER A 718 2.51 -28.25 -11.05
N ILE A 719 1.79 -27.50 -11.89
CA ILE A 719 0.36 -27.71 -12.15
C ILE A 719 0.10 -29.13 -12.65
N ALA A 720 0.95 -29.65 -13.55
CA ALA A 720 0.87 -31.03 -14.01
C ALA A 720 1.11 -32.08 -12.89
N ALA A 721 1.99 -31.78 -11.94
CA ALA A 721 2.29 -32.67 -10.82
C ALA A 721 1.15 -32.70 -9.80
N ASN A 722 0.62 -31.53 -9.45
CA ASN A 722 -0.52 -31.38 -8.54
C ASN A 722 -1.78 -32.00 -9.12
N ASN A 723 -2.09 -31.78 -10.41
CA ASN A 723 -3.22 -32.42 -11.05
C ASN A 723 -3.04 -33.94 -11.23
N TYR A 724 -1.81 -34.42 -11.48
CA TYR A 724 -1.54 -35.86 -11.43
C TYR A 724 -1.79 -36.44 -10.03
N GLN A 725 -1.39 -35.73 -8.98
CA GLN A 725 -1.63 -36.12 -7.60
C GLN A 725 -3.13 -36.11 -7.25
N ASN A 726 -3.89 -35.12 -7.70
CA ASN A 726 -5.34 -35.04 -7.52
C ASN A 726 -6.04 -36.21 -8.25
N ASN A 727 -5.67 -36.47 -9.50
CA ASN A 727 -6.27 -37.53 -10.33
C ASN A 727 -5.93 -38.96 -9.86
N THR A 728 -4.77 -39.17 -9.21
CA THR A 728 -4.27 -40.52 -8.88
C THR A 728 -4.08 -40.80 -7.39
N GLY A 729 -4.06 -39.78 -6.53
CA GLY A 729 -3.70 -39.86 -5.13
C GLY A 729 -2.20 -40.12 -4.87
N VAL A 730 -1.32 -39.91 -5.86
CA VAL A 730 0.12 -40.22 -5.76
C VAL A 730 0.98 -39.12 -6.38
N SER A 731 1.81 -38.47 -5.56
CA SER A 731 2.83 -37.50 -6.01
C SER A 731 3.82 -38.11 -7.02
N ILE A 732 4.34 -37.29 -7.94
CA ILE A 732 5.37 -37.70 -8.91
C ILE A 732 6.78 -37.75 -8.30
N GLY A 733 7.78 -38.16 -9.07
CA GLY A 733 9.15 -38.38 -8.60
C GLY A 733 9.98 -37.10 -8.41
N THR A 734 10.12 -36.28 -9.45
CA THR A 734 10.99 -35.08 -9.43
C THR A 734 10.45 -33.94 -10.29
N ILE A 735 10.57 -32.69 -9.84
CA ILE A 735 10.50 -31.50 -10.71
C ILE A 735 11.85 -30.77 -10.71
N ILE A 736 12.27 -30.30 -11.89
CA ILE A 736 13.43 -29.44 -12.10
C ILE A 736 12.92 -28.10 -12.66
N GLY A 737 12.89 -27.07 -11.81
CA GLY A 737 12.64 -25.68 -12.20
C GLY A 737 13.90 -25.04 -12.74
N LEU A 738 13.92 -24.76 -14.04
CA LEU A 738 14.99 -24.02 -14.71
C LEU A 738 14.55 -22.55 -14.79
N ASP A 739 15.05 -21.72 -13.86
CA ASP A 739 14.78 -20.28 -13.77
C ASP A 739 13.29 -19.97 -13.91
N ALA A 740 12.47 -20.55 -13.01
CA ALA A 740 11.01 -20.39 -13.01
C ALA A 740 10.60 -18.92 -13.09
N ALA A 741 9.55 -18.63 -13.87
CA ALA A 741 9.14 -17.26 -14.18
C ALA A 741 8.82 -16.44 -12.92
N GLY A 742 9.23 -15.17 -12.92
CA GLY A 742 9.05 -14.24 -11.81
C GLY A 742 7.75 -13.42 -11.87
N PRO A 743 7.53 -12.59 -12.92
CA PRO A 743 6.37 -11.70 -13.00
C PRO A 743 5.04 -12.45 -12.91
N GLY A 744 4.07 -11.89 -12.17
CA GLY A 744 2.68 -12.35 -12.09
C GLY A 744 2.39 -13.61 -11.25
N TYR A 745 3.41 -14.21 -10.63
CA TYR A 745 3.20 -15.11 -9.49
C TYR A 745 3.55 -14.32 -8.21
N ASN A 746 2.84 -14.53 -7.10
CA ASN A 746 3.16 -13.89 -5.81
C ASN A 746 3.57 -14.96 -4.76
N SER A 747 3.64 -14.60 -3.47
CA SER A 747 3.98 -15.56 -2.40
C SER A 747 2.95 -16.70 -2.27
N ASP A 748 1.69 -16.39 -2.53
CA ASP A 748 0.51 -17.15 -2.07
C ASP A 748 -0.32 -17.75 -3.22
N THR A 749 -0.07 -17.35 -4.48
CA THR A 749 -0.73 -17.94 -5.67
C THR A 749 -0.58 -19.46 -5.72
N THR A 750 -1.73 -20.13 -5.81
CA THR A 750 -1.82 -21.53 -6.26
C THR A 750 -1.22 -21.70 -7.66
N GLY A 751 -0.78 -22.91 -8.01
CA GLY A 751 -0.15 -23.21 -9.31
C GLY A 751 1.26 -22.63 -9.56
N ARG A 752 1.81 -21.83 -8.63
CA ARG A 752 3.24 -21.52 -8.60
C ARG A 752 4.04 -22.78 -8.26
N LEU A 753 5.20 -22.98 -8.88
CA LEU A 753 6.13 -24.05 -8.49
C LEU A 753 6.54 -23.91 -7.02
N ASP A 754 6.34 -24.97 -6.25
CA ASP A 754 6.63 -25.09 -4.82
C ASP A 754 7.34 -26.42 -4.49
N ALA A 755 7.97 -26.51 -3.31
CA ALA A 755 8.66 -27.72 -2.86
C ALA A 755 7.71 -28.91 -2.59
N SER A 756 6.41 -28.67 -2.39
CA SER A 756 5.42 -29.70 -2.08
C SER A 756 4.85 -30.45 -3.30
N ASP A 757 5.05 -29.93 -4.51
CA ASP A 757 4.42 -30.42 -5.76
C ASP A 757 4.87 -31.84 -6.18
N ALA A 758 6.02 -32.30 -5.69
CA ALA A 758 6.59 -33.61 -6.01
C ALA A 758 7.24 -34.25 -4.78
N ASP A 759 7.63 -35.54 -4.87
CA ASP A 759 8.54 -36.14 -3.87
C ASP A 759 9.86 -35.38 -3.73
N ARG A 760 10.21 -34.56 -4.73
CA ARG A 760 11.35 -33.65 -4.72
C ARG A 760 11.28 -32.57 -5.80
N VAL A 761 11.64 -31.34 -5.44
CA VAL A 761 11.79 -30.20 -6.36
C VAL A 761 13.21 -29.61 -6.30
N VAL A 762 13.74 -29.19 -7.45
CA VAL A 762 15.05 -28.52 -7.56
C VAL A 762 14.92 -27.24 -8.40
N GLY A 763 15.24 -26.09 -7.81
CA GLY A 763 15.25 -24.79 -8.49
C GLY A 763 16.67 -24.36 -8.87
N ILE A 764 16.85 -23.91 -10.11
CA ILE A 764 18.12 -23.38 -10.62
C ILE A 764 17.90 -21.96 -11.10
N TYR A 765 18.58 -20.99 -10.49
CA TYR A 765 18.34 -19.57 -10.68
C TYR A 765 19.47 -18.92 -11.48
N THR A 766 19.13 -18.20 -12.55
CA THR A 766 20.06 -17.42 -13.40
C THR A 766 19.67 -15.97 -13.55
N ASP A 767 18.37 -15.64 -13.48
CA ASP A 767 17.85 -14.27 -13.62
C ASP A 767 16.85 -13.87 -12.49
N PRO A 768 17.17 -14.15 -11.21
CA PRO A 768 16.25 -13.90 -10.10
C PRO A 768 15.98 -12.41 -9.91
N GLY A 769 14.70 -12.05 -9.80
CA GLY A 769 14.24 -10.68 -9.61
C GLY A 769 14.16 -9.83 -10.89
N VAL A 770 14.22 -10.45 -12.07
CA VAL A 770 14.02 -9.76 -13.36
C VAL A 770 13.03 -10.54 -14.23
N MET A 771 13.45 -11.69 -14.79
CA MET A 771 12.56 -12.62 -15.51
C MET A 771 12.30 -13.90 -14.70
N GLY A 772 13.25 -14.29 -13.86
CA GLY A 772 13.12 -15.42 -12.94
C GLY A 772 12.66 -14.97 -11.55
N TRP A 773 11.98 -15.86 -10.83
CA TRP A 773 11.51 -15.64 -9.46
C TRP A 773 12.68 -15.44 -8.48
N ALA A 774 12.53 -14.51 -7.52
CA ALA A 774 13.59 -14.12 -6.61
C ALA A 774 13.75 -15.05 -5.39
N SER A 775 12.63 -15.55 -4.85
CA SER A 775 12.60 -16.31 -3.59
C SER A 775 12.86 -17.82 -3.79
N PRO A 776 13.37 -18.54 -2.78
CA PRO A 776 13.53 -19.99 -2.85
C PRO A 776 12.18 -20.70 -2.93
N TYR A 777 12.00 -21.61 -3.89
CA TYR A 777 10.74 -22.35 -4.12
C TYR A 777 10.91 -23.89 -4.11
N ALA A 778 12.11 -24.40 -3.87
CA ALA A 778 12.42 -25.83 -4.02
C ALA A 778 13.10 -26.42 -2.77
N ASP A 779 13.12 -27.76 -2.63
CA ASP A 779 13.92 -28.46 -1.61
C ASP A 779 15.42 -28.11 -1.71
N LEU A 780 15.87 -27.82 -2.92
CA LEU A 780 17.24 -27.42 -3.23
C LEU A 780 17.23 -26.25 -4.22
N ASN A 781 17.80 -25.13 -3.78
CA ASN A 781 17.88 -23.90 -4.55
C ASN A 781 19.35 -23.65 -4.93
N VAL A 782 19.64 -23.58 -6.24
CA VAL A 782 20.99 -23.45 -6.81
C VAL A 782 21.13 -22.11 -7.52
N TYR A 783 21.94 -21.19 -6.96
CA TYR A 783 22.05 -19.83 -7.50
C TYR A 783 23.29 -19.63 -8.38
N VAL A 784 23.08 -19.42 -9.69
CA VAL A 784 24.18 -19.20 -10.64
C VAL A 784 24.59 -17.73 -10.67
N LYS A 785 25.86 -17.48 -10.33
CA LYS A 785 26.45 -16.14 -10.19
C LYS A 785 27.66 -15.92 -11.09
N LYS A 786 27.93 -14.67 -11.41
CA LYS A 786 29.17 -14.18 -12.05
C LYS A 786 30.34 -14.25 -11.06
N GLN A 787 31.57 -14.08 -11.55
CA GLN A 787 32.80 -14.16 -10.72
C GLN A 787 32.89 -13.09 -9.62
N ASP A 788 32.16 -11.99 -9.75
CA ASP A 788 32.06 -10.91 -8.76
C ASP A 788 31.00 -11.16 -7.68
N GLY A 789 30.26 -12.27 -7.77
CA GLY A 789 29.18 -12.63 -6.84
C GLY A 789 27.79 -12.10 -7.22
N THR A 790 27.65 -11.32 -8.29
CA THR A 790 26.35 -10.86 -8.79
C THR A 790 25.59 -12.00 -9.52
N PRO A 791 24.25 -11.98 -9.58
CA PRO A 791 23.48 -12.92 -10.41
C PRO A 791 23.92 -12.90 -11.88
N LEU A 792 23.71 -14.01 -12.59
CA LEU A 792 24.07 -14.09 -14.01
C LEU A 792 23.30 -13.08 -14.87
N PHE A 793 22.04 -12.81 -14.52
CA PHE A 793 21.09 -11.98 -15.26
C PHE A 793 20.98 -12.38 -16.74
N ASP A 794 20.70 -13.67 -16.97
CA ASP A 794 20.42 -14.23 -18.29
C ASP A 794 19.48 -15.44 -18.17
N HIS A 795 18.20 -15.18 -18.36
CA HIS A 795 17.11 -16.16 -18.29
C HIS A 795 17.26 -17.36 -19.25
N SER A 796 17.93 -17.16 -20.39
CA SER A 796 18.14 -18.20 -21.40
C SER A 796 19.31 -19.13 -21.07
N ALA A 797 20.26 -18.66 -20.27
CA ALA A 797 21.50 -19.39 -19.99
C ALA A 797 21.27 -20.66 -19.15
N VAL A 798 20.21 -20.73 -18.34
CA VAL A 798 19.90 -21.86 -17.46
C VAL A 798 19.81 -23.18 -18.21
N THR A 799 19.26 -23.20 -19.42
CA THR A 799 19.09 -24.45 -20.19
C THR A 799 20.44 -24.99 -20.67
N ASP A 800 21.34 -24.11 -21.15
CA ASP A 800 22.66 -24.50 -21.62
C ASP A 800 23.58 -24.90 -20.45
N ILE A 801 23.45 -24.22 -19.29
CA ILE A 801 24.09 -24.63 -18.03
C ILE A 801 23.58 -26.00 -17.62
N TYR A 802 22.27 -26.20 -17.48
CA TYR A 802 21.68 -27.45 -17.03
C TYR A 802 22.01 -28.62 -17.97
N LYS A 803 21.97 -28.41 -19.29
CA LYS A 803 22.43 -29.37 -20.30
C LYS A 803 23.90 -29.78 -20.09
N ASP A 804 24.81 -28.83 -19.86
CA ASP A 804 26.22 -29.15 -19.62
C ASP A 804 26.43 -29.88 -18.27
N LEU A 805 25.70 -29.48 -17.23
CA LEU A 805 25.65 -30.15 -15.92
C LEU A 805 25.14 -31.60 -16.03
N LEU A 806 24.08 -31.80 -16.82
CA LEU A 806 23.47 -33.10 -17.07
C LEU A 806 24.45 -34.03 -17.78
N LEU A 807 25.26 -33.53 -18.71
CA LEU A 807 26.28 -34.30 -19.43
C LEU A 807 27.63 -34.46 -18.69
N GLY A 808 27.79 -33.89 -17.49
CA GLY A 808 29.06 -33.92 -16.75
C GLY A 808 30.18 -33.09 -17.38
N SER A 809 29.84 -32.17 -18.29
CA SER A 809 30.79 -31.27 -18.94
C SER A 809 30.89 -29.93 -18.22
N LYS A 810 32.09 -29.32 -18.20
CA LYS A 810 32.24 -27.95 -17.72
C LYS A 810 31.62 -26.99 -18.74
N TYR A 811 30.66 -26.18 -18.30
CA TYR A 811 30.13 -25.06 -19.09
C TYR A 811 31.27 -24.15 -19.58
N GLN A 812 31.29 -23.87 -20.88
CA GLN A 812 32.27 -23.00 -21.54
C GLN A 812 31.53 -21.93 -22.34
N PRO A 813 31.42 -20.69 -21.82
CA PRO A 813 30.64 -19.65 -22.47
C PRO A 813 31.26 -19.16 -23.77
N THR A 814 30.42 -18.70 -24.69
CA THR A 814 30.82 -18.30 -26.04
C THR A 814 31.39 -16.88 -26.12
N ASN A 815 32.71 -16.79 -26.31
CA ASN A 815 33.43 -15.74 -27.04
C ASN A 815 33.38 -14.25 -26.62
N ASP A 816 32.71 -13.83 -25.53
CA ASP A 816 32.86 -12.46 -25.00
C ASP A 816 33.77 -12.35 -23.75
N GLY A 817 33.97 -13.46 -23.03
CA GLY A 817 34.81 -13.54 -21.84
C GLY A 817 34.18 -13.02 -20.54
N SER A 818 32.86 -12.77 -20.50
CA SER A 818 32.17 -12.18 -19.33
C SER A 818 31.60 -13.19 -18.33
N ARG A 819 31.56 -14.49 -18.68
CA ARG A 819 30.85 -15.53 -17.92
C ARG A 819 31.80 -16.61 -17.39
N GLY A 820 31.53 -17.12 -16.19
CA GLY A 820 32.26 -18.25 -15.62
C GLY A 820 31.73 -18.65 -14.25
N ILE A 821 31.42 -19.94 -14.09
CA ILE A 821 30.94 -20.52 -12.83
C ILE A 821 32.12 -20.70 -11.87
N PHE A 822 32.13 -19.97 -10.74
CA PHE A 822 33.14 -20.11 -9.70
C PHE A 822 32.55 -19.99 -8.30
N GLY A 823 32.40 -21.15 -7.64
CA GLY A 823 32.06 -21.28 -6.22
C GLY A 823 32.18 -22.75 -5.82
N ASN A 824 33.24 -23.10 -5.09
CA ASN A 824 33.61 -24.44 -4.59
C ASN A 824 33.59 -25.63 -5.59
N GLU A 825 34.70 -26.35 -5.71
CA GLU A 825 34.81 -27.55 -6.56
C GLU A 825 33.89 -28.68 -6.09
N PHE A 826 32.68 -28.76 -6.66
CA PHE A 826 31.94 -30.01 -6.81
C PHE A 826 31.81 -30.33 -8.29
N ALA A 827 32.33 -31.49 -8.70
CA ALA A 827 31.89 -32.07 -9.96
C ALA A 827 30.43 -32.48 -9.76
N LEU A 828 29.52 -32.02 -10.62
CA LEU A 828 28.10 -32.31 -10.41
C LEU A 828 27.76 -33.81 -10.52
N ASP A 829 28.69 -34.65 -10.96
CA ASP A 829 28.61 -36.10 -10.80
C ASP A 829 28.45 -36.52 -9.32
N ASP A 830 29.07 -35.86 -8.36
CA ASP A 830 28.91 -36.20 -6.92
C ASP A 830 27.52 -35.82 -6.41
N VAL A 831 27.01 -34.66 -6.86
CA VAL A 831 25.68 -34.14 -6.55
C VAL A 831 24.61 -35.05 -7.20
N TYR A 832 24.71 -35.31 -8.50
CA TYR A 832 23.74 -36.11 -9.26
C TYR A 832 23.73 -37.60 -8.87
N ASN A 833 24.87 -38.19 -8.49
CA ASN A 833 24.89 -39.60 -8.05
C ASN A 833 24.33 -39.79 -6.63
N SER A 834 24.45 -38.79 -5.75
CA SER A 834 23.74 -38.81 -4.45
C SER A 834 22.22 -38.74 -4.61
N PHE A 835 21.75 -38.08 -5.68
CA PHE A 835 20.34 -37.84 -5.96
C PHE A 835 19.55 -39.04 -6.52
N VAL A 836 20.21 -40.05 -7.09
CA VAL A 836 19.52 -41.18 -7.76
C VAL A 836 19.63 -42.50 -6.98
N THR A 837 20.54 -42.59 -6.00
CA THR A 837 20.91 -43.90 -5.38
C THR A 837 20.42 -44.11 -3.94
N GLY A 838 19.74 -43.14 -3.33
CA GLY A 838 19.09 -43.31 -2.03
C GLY A 838 20.05 -43.53 -0.84
N SER A 839 21.33 -43.20 -1.00
CA SER A 839 22.28 -43.14 0.11
C SER A 839 22.13 -41.78 0.83
N GLY A 840 21.40 -41.78 1.95
CA GLY A 840 21.37 -40.64 2.86
C GLY A 840 22.76 -40.29 3.40
N ASP A 841 22.84 -39.10 4.00
CA ASP A 841 24.05 -38.35 4.36
C ASP A 841 24.78 -37.69 3.18
N ILE A 842 24.42 -36.44 2.87
CA ILE A 842 25.35 -35.29 2.75
C ILE A 842 24.54 -33.97 2.62
N PHE A 843 24.91 -32.98 3.45
CA PHE A 843 24.41 -31.59 3.59
C PHE A 843 22.97 -31.30 4.10
N ARG A 844 22.92 -30.66 5.28
CA ARG A 844 21.78 -29.91 5.83
C ARG A 844 21.97 -28.41 5.55
N ASN A 845 21.83 -27.98 4.30
CA ASN A 845 21.74 -26.56 3.98
C ASN A 845 20.94 -26.41 2.66
N PRO A 846 19.74 -25.80 2.64
CA PRO A 846 18.84 -25.80 1.47
C PRO A 846 19.23 -24.80 0.36
N ILE A 847 20.38 -24.15 0.49
CA ILE A 847 20.90 -23.10 -0.41
C ILE A 847 22.34 -23.46 -0.79
N VAL A 848 22.63 -23.51 -2.10
CA VAL A 848 23.95 -23.80 -2.70
C VAL A 848 24.34 -22.71 -3.71
#